data_AF-A0AAD5WZR9-F1
#
_entry.id   AF-A0AAD5WZR9-F1
#
_cell.length_a   1.000
_cell.length_b   1.000
_cell.length_c   1.000
_cell.angle_alpha   90.00
_cell.angle_beta   90.00
_cell.angle_gamma   90.00
#
_symmetry.space_group_name_H-M   'P 1'
#
loop_
_entity.id
_entity.type
_entity.pdbx_description
1 polymer ?
#
loop_
_entity_poly.entity_id
_entity_poly.type
_entity_poly.pdbx_seq_one_letter_code
_entity_poly.pdbx_strand_id
1 'polypeptide(L)'
;MLQQIQPGGAPTDSVRIVESLLDDLLTNGALANRILDCYEGIEKRRADLFAENGSGPIFQKLQQLQAGPEGAKEFVILHLQQSREEQTQLGILHFLISARFKLSADETVRLLQLLQGVTNVVNPSIHFLASALVNFHVSADDMRPQRLDLNAGQAQKLQHTIQQQNWQQATSLRGIIWLQWLRFLRIADLPTGVREVVARDLQNGHASWMEGVGKFADVYVFAKTQMLFFRDQQRSTTGDDQNGGGGIEPPYSATDVDPIIQDALLTLSEDFVDELVIQSRRDLRQMKQHDEDNARAEDERSHQYAYRQQQIPVPSQPIVTAWESLLALITTLYASRSDAARSFWTDNDKYNFISMAADVYTPRFVRSFVEMLASLSTGPESAQNAHAKLYNEQGQSSGLGILSWHLFFNQLNQYSDLLGQGGELNPEEQPLIISFLRLLQNVAQYASSARRTLVDDQHLRALDTLFRMFVGRVSVELKAALLECITAFAAPGAIDIQQQIWTYLEGGGVVPMQRFAVGSGRFGGVGEGGGVGDGILWDLENVESAGRTYPETLAFLGLVDGLVRVQRGGGLKYVEETLGKNEGRTPGVRPYVRYVIEAVLLKLGSRGFVDESERWKILEKCLSILESSLEQISFAGLYADDGSLRSMQMGLGSAAWSIGLQAGFEVLCRILGGSKLKDELFNIVDANVGQLIEGKNVTRERSKAVLSTVRILKRVLEVQTVFLRIVANAIFDGGNAGSLDLPSSMDSLDSWLAERPRTVVNLALLINCQSTVMEESDEICWVAVKILANLASSVNFPAPDKNVNVLVSILERSEFSRQIVYGFVERLELDEDEPVGKPQGDVRDDGRLMADFHPHPGSGVDESSTTPFVTVDERTGQRRGMVHAVRVAILDLLLEGLRGAGEGKSRPGVALFLLGYDVRRGVKRTEIVDPEAS
;
A
#
# COMPACT_ATOMS: atom_id res chain seq x y z
N MET A 1 -2.29 -32.48 -32.38
CA MET A 1 -3.28 -31.87 -31.46
C MET A 1 -3.28 -30.35 -31.54
N LEU A 2 -2.17 -29.63 -31.35
CA LEU A 2 -2.14 -28.15 -31.41
C LEU A 2 -2.66 -27.53 -32.74
N GLN A 3 -2.53 -28.23 -33.87
CA GLN A 3 -3.09 -27.82 -35.16
C GLN A 3 -4.63 -27.87 -35.23
N GLN A 4 -5.32 -28.38 -34.19
CA GLN A 4 -6.78 -28.41 -34.11
C GLN A 4 -7.37 -27.17 -33.42
N ILE A 5 -6.53 -26.30 -32.83
CA ILE A 5 -6.96 -25.03 -32.26
C ILE A 5 -7.14 -24.04 -33.42
N GLN A 6 -8.39 -23.74 -33.79
CA GLN A 6 -8.68 -22.71 -34.78
C GLN A 6 -8.78 -21.32 -34.11
N PRO A 7 -8.17 -20.27 -34.69
CA PRO A 7 -8.36 -18.91 -34.19
C PRO A 7 -9.85 -18.52 -34.31
N GLY A 8 -10.47 -18.15 -33.19
CA GLY A 8 -11.90 -17.81 -33.10
C GLY A 8 -12.84 -18.96 -32.69
N GLY A 9 -12.32 -20.14 -32.32
CA GLY A 9 -13.12 -21.25 -31.78
C GLY A 9 -13.62 -21.00 -30.34
N ALA A 10 -14.68 -21.72 -29.93
CA ALA A 10 -15.21 -21.63 -28.58
C ALA A 10 -14.13 -22.01 -27.54
N PRO A 11 -13.89 -21.19 -26.49
CA PRO A 11 -12.77 -21.37 -25.56
C PRO A 11 -12.78 -22.73 -24.85
N THR A 12 -13.95 -23.36 -24.70
CA THR A 12 -14.11 -24.66 -24.06
C THR A 12 -13.48 -25.83 -24.83
N ASP A 13 -13.49 -25.80 -26.16
CA ASP A 13 -12.95 -26.89 -26.97
C ASP A 13 -11.42 -26.84 -27.04
N SER A 14 -10.87 -25.62 -27.11
CA SER A 14 -9.44 -25.35 -27.01
C SER A 14 -8.88 -25.82 -25.67
N VAL A 15 -9.57 -25.53 -24.57
CA VAL A 15 -9.19 -25.97 -23.21
C VAL A 15 -9.15 -27.50 -23.12
N ARG A 16 -10.16 -28.20 -23.65
CA ARG A 16 -10.21 -29.68 -23.62
C ARG A 16 -9.06 -30.33 -24.41
N ILE A 17 -8.71 -29.79 -25.57
CA ILE A 17 -7.59 -30.30 -26.39
C ILE A 17 -6.25 -30.10 -25.68
N VAL A 18 -6.08 -28.95 -25.01
CA VAL A 18 -4.89 -28.67 -24.20
C VAL A 18 -4.85 -29.57 -22.96
N GLU A 19 -5.98 -29.81 -22.30
CA GLU A 19 -6.09 -30.76 -21.18
C GLU A 19 -5.67 -32.18 -21.61
N SER A 20 -6.17 -32.69 -22.74
CA SER A 20 -5.78 -34.03 -23.22
C SER A 20 -4.30 -34.13 -23.59
N LEU A 21 -3.72 -33.06 -24.15
CA LEU A 21 -2.30 -33.01 -24.47
C LEU A 21 -1.43 -33.03 -23.19
N LEU A 22 -1.84 -32.27 -22.17
CA LEU A 22 -1.16 -32.23 -20.88
C LEU A 22 -1.26 -33.57 -20.15
N ASP A 23 -2.42 -34.22 -20.16
CA ASP A 23 -2.60 -35.57 -19.60
C ASP A 23 -1.69 -36.59 -20.29
N ASP A 24 -1.58 -36.57 -21.62
CA ASP A 24 -0.65 -37.45 -22.37
C ASP A 24 0.83 -37.17 -22.05
N LEU A 25 1.20 -35.90 -21.84
CA LEU A 25 2.57 -35.52 -21.47
C LEU A 25 2.93 -35.90 -20.04
N LEU A 26 1.95 -35.90 -19.14
CA LEU A 26 2.13 -36.19 -17.71
C LEU A 26 2.03 -37.68 -17.38
N THR A 27 1.16 -38.44 -18.05
CA THR A 27 1.03 -39.89 -17.91
C THR A 27 2.28 -40.65 -18.39
N ASN A 28 3.03 -40.08 -19.35
CA ASN A 28 4.32 -40.62 -19.79
C ASN A 28 5.49 -40.41 -18.78
N GLY A 29 5.23 -39.82 -17.60
CA GLY A 29 6.13 -39.85 -16.43
C GLY A 29 7.46 -39.07 -16.55
N ALA A 30 7.61 -38.21 -17.56
CA ALA A 30 8.90 -37.60 -17.87
C ALA A 30 8.95 -36.07 -17.70
N LEU A 31 7.83 -35.34 -17.70
CA LEU A 31 7.88 -33.89 -17.77
C LEU A 31 8.38 -33.24 -16.46
N ALA A 32 7.83 -33.64 -15.30
CA ALA A 32 8.23 -33.10 -14.00
C ALA A 32 9.72 -33.36 -13.71
N ASN A 33 10.18 -34.60 -13.91
CA ASN A 33 11.60 -34.96 -13.74
C ASN A 33 12.51 -34.23 -14.75
N ARG A 34 12.10 -34.09 -16.02
CA ARG A 34 12.88 -33.32 -17.02
C ARG A 34 13.02 -31.85 -16.64
N ILE A 35 12.00 -31.25 -16.02
CA ILE A 35 12.09 -29.86 -15.53
C ILE A 35 13.16 -29.76 -14.43
N LEU A 36 13.19 -30.73 -13.50
CA LEU A 36 14.22 -30.79 -12.46
C LEU A 36 15.63 -31.01 -13.07
N ASP A 37 15.76 -31.89 -14.07
CA ASP A 37 17.05 -32.11 -14.77
C ASP A 37 17.52 -30.85 -15.51
N CYS A 38 16.61 -30.14 -16.18
CA CYS A 38 16.90 -28.86 -16.83
C CYS A 38 17.34 -27.81 -15.79
N TYR A 39 16.67 -27.77 -14.65
CA TYR A 39 17.01 -26.86 -13.55
C TYR A 39 18.42 -27.09 -13.01
N GLU A 40 18.76 -28.34 -12.64
CA GLU A 40 20.10 -28.71 -12.18
C GLU A 40 21.17 -28.41 -13.24
N GLY A 41 20.83 -28.60 -14.53
CA GLY A 41 21.69 -28.25 -15.66
C GLY A 41 21.93 -26.75 -15.82
N ILE A 42 20.96 -25.89 -15.49
CA ILE A 42 21.15 -24.43 -15.47
C ILE A 42 21.97 -24.02 -14.23
N GLU A 43 21.69 -24.59 -13.05
CA GLU A 43 22.46 -24.30 -11.84
C GLU A 43 23.94 -24.62 -12.01
N LYS A 44 24.25 -25.79 -12.60
CA LYS A 44 25.63 -26.18 -12.89
C LYS A 44 26.32 -25.19 -13.83
N ARG A 45 25.64 -24.76 -14.90
CA ARG A 45 26.15 -23.73 -15.82
C ARG A 45 26.38 -22.40 -15.12
N ARG A 46 25.51 -22.02 -14.18
CA ARG A 46 25.66 -20.81 -13.36
C ARG A 46 26.85 -20.92 -12.41
N ALA A 47 27.01 -22.06 -11.74
CA ALA A 47 28.16 -22.33 -10.88
C ALA A 47 29.47 -22.28 -11.67
N ASP A 48 29.51 -22.83 -12.88
CA ASP A 48 30.67 -22.76 -13.79
C ASP A 48 30.99 -21.32 -14.22
N LEU A 49 30.00 -20.42 -14.27
CA LEU A 49 30.19 -18.98 -14.53
C LEU A 49 30.66 -18.19 -13.29
N PHE A 50 30.23 -18.58 -12.09
CA PHE A 50 30.58 -17.92 -10.81
C PHE A 50 31.89 -18.42 -10.19
N ALA A 51 32.31 -19.66 -10.45
CA ALA A 51 33.38 -20.32 -9.70
C ALA A 51 34.76 -19.68 -9.83
N GLU A 52 35.01 -18.78 -10.80
CA GLU A 52 36.34 -18.22 -11.00
C GLU A 52 36.27 -16.77 -11.49
N ASN A 53 36.58 -15.82 -10.58
CA ASN A 53 36.89 -14.40 -10.80
C ASN A 53 37.36 -14.04 -12.24
N GLY A 54 36.44 -13.97 -13.20
CA GLY A 54 36.73 -13.62 -14.60
C GLY A 54 37.74 -14.51 -15.34
N SER A 55 37.81 -15.82 -15.09
CA SER A 55 38.78 -16.69 -15.80
C SER A 55 38.26 -18.03 -16.33
N GLY A 56 36.95 -18.30 -16.26
CA GLY A 56 36.38 -19.54 -16.81
C GLY A 56 36.50 -19.65 -18.34
N PRO A 57 36.41 -20.87 -18.91
CA PRO A 57 36.63 -21.14 -20.34
C PRO A 57 35.65 -20.38 -21.26
N ILE A 58 34.44 -20.06 -20.79
CA ILE A 58 33.46 -19.26 -21.53
C ILE A 58 33.85 -17.78 -21.53
N PHE A 59 34.31 -17.24 -20.39
CA PHE A 59 34.79 -15.86 -20.28
C PHE A 59 36.08 -15.64 -21.08
N GLN A 60 37.01 -16.59 -21.06
CA GLN A 60 38.22 -16.57 -21.90
C GLN A 60 37.88 -16.62 -23.40
N LYS A 61 36.86 -17.40 -23.79
CA LYS A 61 36.39 -17.48 -25.17
C LYS A 61 35.68 -16.19 -25.62
N LEU A 62 34.98 -15.50 -24.71
CA LEU A 62 34.36 -14.19 -24.96
C LEU A 62 35.39 -13.06 -25.06
N GLN A 63 36.45 -13.06 -24.24
CA GLN A 63 37.59 -12.15 -24.40
C GLN A 63 38.31 -12.32 -25.75
N GLN A 64 38.39 -13.56 -26.25
CA GLN A 64 39.01 -13.87 -27.55
C GLN A 64 38.15 -13.41 -28.76
N LEU A 65 36.86 -13.10 -28.56
CA LEU A 65 35.89 -12.77 -29.62
C LEU A 65 35.59 -11.25 -29.76
N GLN A 66 36.54 -10.38 -29.40
CA GLN A 66 36.46 -8.91 -29.58
C GLN A 66 35.46 -8.13 -28.67
N ALA A 67 34.94 -8.71 -27.60
CA ALA A 67 34.31 -7.91 -26.55
C ALA A 67 35.39 -7.42 -25.57
N GLY A 68 35.56 -6.10 -25.42
CA GLY A 68 36.41 -5.54 -24.37
C GLY A 68 35.97 -6.02 -22.97
N PRO A 69 36.80 -5.82 -21.92
CA PRO A 69 36.53 -6.32 -20.57
C PRO A 69 35.21 -5.81 -19.96
N GLU A 70 34.67 -4.68 -20.43
CA GLU A 70 33.36 -4.16 -20.02
C GLU A 70 32.19 -4.86 -20.74
N GLY A 71 32.27 -5.07 -22.06
CA GLY A 71 31.23 -5.78 -22.82
C GLY A 71 31.09 -7.25 -22.42
N ALA A 72 32.19 -7.90 -22.02
CA ALA A 72 32.14 -9.25 -21.48
C ALA A 72 31.44 -9.30 -20.11
N LYS A 73 31.58 -8.27 -19.27
CA LYS A 73 30.86 -8.16 -17.99
C LYS A 73 29.37 -7.93 -18.21
N GLU A 74 29.01 -7.04 -19.14
CA GLU A 74 27.61 -6.76 -19.49
C GLU A 74 26.92 -8.01 -20.05
N PHE A 75 27.59 -8.76 -20.92
CA PHE A 75 27.07 -10.04 -21.43
C PHE A 75 26.87 -11.08 -20.31
N VAL A 76 27.83 -11.19 -19.37
CA VAL A 76 27.69 -12.10 -18.22
C VAL A 76 26.52 -11.69 -17.34
N ILE A 77 26.31 -10.40 -17.09
CA ILE A 77 25.17 -9.89 -16.32
C ILE A 77 23.86 -10.22 -17.02
N LEU A 78 23.74 -9.95 -18.33
CA LEU A 78 22.56 -10.26 -19.13
C LEU A 78 22.28 -11.78 -19.16
N HIS A 79 23.30 -12.61 -19.31
CA HIS A 79 23.13 -14.07 -19.34
C HIS A 79 22.74 -14.64 -17.97
N LEU A 80 23.25 -14.06 -16.88
CA LEU A 80 22.83 -14.40 -15.52
C LEU A 80 21.39 -14.00 -15.25
N GLN A 81 20.95 -12.84 -15.75
CA GLN A 81 19.56 -12.39 -15.68
C GLN A 81 18.64 -13.34 -16.44
N GLN A 82 18.96 -13.64 -17.71
CA GLN A 82 18.20 -14.56 -18.54
C GLN A 82 18.13 -15.97 -17.92
N SER A 83 19.25 -16.48 -17.39
CA SER A 83 19.28 -17.79 -16.72
C SER A 83 18.39 -17.82 -15.48
N ARG A 84 18.31 -16.71 -14.73
CA ARG A 84 17.42 -16.59 -13.56
C ARG A 84 15.96 -16.57 -13.99
N GLU A 85 15.62 -15.84 -15.04
CA GLU A 85 14.28 -15.82 -15.64
C GLU A 85 13.85 -17.23 -16.10
N GLU A 86 14.72 -17.94 -16.82
CA GLU A 86 14.45 -19.31 -17.26
C GLU A 86 14.18 -20.25 -16.07
N GLN A 87 14.97 -20.16 -14.99
CA GLN A 87 14.74 -20.98 -13.80
C GLN A 87 13.42 -20.63 -13.09
N THR A 88 13.06 -19.35 -13.03
CA THR A 88 11.77 -18.89 -12.49
C THR A 88 10.61 -19.50 -13.28
N GLN A 89 10.68 -19.45 -14.62
CA GLN A 89 9.65 -20.03 -15.51
C GLN A 89 9.54 -21.55 -15.34
N LEU A 90 10.67 -22.26 -15.21
CA LEU A 90 10.68 -23.71 -14.92
C LEU A 90 10.04 -24.03 -13.56
N GLY A 91 10.31 -23.21 -12.54
CA GLY A 91 9.70 -23.33 -11.22
C GLY A 91 8.17 -23.14 -11.26
N ILE A 92 7.69 -22.12 -11.98
CA ILE A 92 6.26 -21.85 -12.17
C ILE A 92 5.59 -23.04 -12.88
N LEU A 93 6.19 -23.53 -13.96
CA LEU A 93 5.64 -24.65 -14.72
C LEU A 93 5.57 -25.93 -13.89
N HIS A 94 6.59 -26.20 -13.06
CA HIS A 94 6.58 -27.33 -12.13
C HIS A 94 5.48 -27.18 -11.07
N PHE A 95 5.29 -25.98 -10.53
CA PHE A 95 4.22 -25.68 -9.58
C PHE A 95 2.83 -25.94 -10.18
N LEU A 96 2.57 -25.45 -11.40
CA LEU A 96 1.28 -25.65 -12.09
C LEU A 96 1.00 -27.14 -12.33
N ILE A 97 2.02 -27.93 -12.66
CA ILE A 97 1.89 -29.39 -12.79
C ILE A 97 1.50 -30.02 -11.45
N SER A 98 2.19 -29.66 -10.36
CA SER A 98 1.90 -30.19 -9.02
C SER A 98 0.49 -29.81 -8.57
N ALA A 99 0.07 -28.57 -8.78
CA ALA A 99 -1.23 -28.06 -8.38
C ALA A 99 -2.40 -28.73 -9.10
N ARG A 100 -2.27 -28.98 -10.41
CA ARG A 100 -3.38 -29.50 -11.22
C ARG A 100 -3.43 -31.03 -11.30
N PHE A 101 -2.28 -31.70 -11.29
CA PHE A 101 -2.21 -33.14 -11.59
C PHE A 101 -1.62 -33.99 -10.45
N LYS A 102 -1.06 -33.35 -9.41
CA LYS A 102 -0.23 -33.97 -8.38
C LYS A 102 1.00 -34.70 -8.96
N LEU A 103 2.02 -34.85 -8.13
CA LEU A 103 3.23 -35.60 -8.43
C LEU A 103 3.08 -37.04 -7.92
N SER A 104 3.69 -37.98 -8.63
CA SER A 104 3.84 -39.35 -8.13
C SER A 104 4.79 -39.41 -6.93
N ALA A 105 4.75 -40.51 -6.18
CA ALA A 105 5.62 -40.68 -5.01
C ALA A 105 7.12 -40.58 -5.38
N ASP A 106 7.55 -41.16 -6.50
CA ASP A 106 8.96 -41.13 -6.93
C ASP A 106 9.39 -39.73 -7.40
N GLU A 107 8.53 -39.00 -8.13
CA GLU A 107 8.76 -37.58 -8.48
C GLU A 107 8.87 -36.71 -7.22
N THR A 108 8.05 -36.99 -6.21
CA THR A 108 8.06 -36.29 -4.92
C THR A 108 9.36 -36.54 -4.15
N VAL A 109 9.86 -37.78 -4.13
CA VAL A 109 11.16 -38.08 -3.49
C VAL A 109 12.28 -37.30 -4.19
N ARG A 110 12.28 -37.21 -5.52
CA ARG A 110 13.30 -36.46 -6.27
C ARG A 110 13.26 -34.96 -5.95
N LEU A 111 12.06 -34.38 -5.88
CA LEU A 111 11.85 -32.99 -5.46
C LEU A 111 12.37 -32.73 -4.04
N LEU A 112 12.08 -33.64 -3.10
CA LEU A 112 12.56 -33.52 -1.72
C LEU A 112 14.09 -33.63 -1.63
N GLN A 113 14.72 -34.48 -2.43
CA GLN A 113 16.19 -34.58 -2.50
C GLN A 113 16.83 -33.29 -3.02
N LEU A 114 16.19 -32.61 -3.98
CA LEU A 114 16.65 -31.30 -4.44
C LEU A 114 16.56 -30.26 -3.32
N LEU A 115 15.43 -30.22 -2.60
CA LEU A 115 15.22 -29.30 -1.47
C LEU A 115 16.16 -29.56 -0.29
N GLN A 116 16.64 -30.80 -0.09
CA GLN A 116 17.67 -31.12 0.91
C GLN A 116 19.00 -30.41 0.66
N GLY A 117 19.34 -30.12 -0.60
CA GLY A 117 20.58 -29.42 -0.97
C GLY A 117 20.50 -27.90 -0.89
N VAL A 118 19.32 -27.34 -0.64
CA VAL A 118 19.07 -25.90 -0.62
C VAL A 118 19.36 -25.34 0.77
N THR A 119 20.35 -24.45 0.89
CA THR A 119 20.72 -23.81 2.16
C THR A 119 19.87 -22.57 2.47
N ASN A 120 19.53 -21.78 1.44
CA ASN A 120 18.61 -20.65 1.54
C ASN A 120 17.54 -20.79 0.47
N VAL A 121 16.27 -20.66 0.85
CA VAL A 121 15.17 -20.69 -0.13
C VAL A 121 15.18 -19.39 -0.92
N VAL A 122 15.79 -19.47 -2.09
CA VAL A 122 15.99 -18.39 -3.05
C VAL A 122 15.02 -18.54 -4.21
N ASN A 123 14.65 -17.46 -4.91
CA ASN A 123 14.01 -17.62 -6.23
C ASN A 123 15.04 -18.28 -7.17
N PRO A 124 14.87 -19.58 -7.50
CA PRO A 124 13.61 -20.28 -7.85
C PRO A 124 13.18 -21.46 -6.96
N SER A 125 13.97 -21.84 -5.95
CA SER A 125 13.65 -22.88 -4.96
C SER A 125 12.34 -22.67 -4.19
N ILE A 126 11.85 -21.43 -4.05
CA ILE A 126 10.53 -21.16 -3.44
C ILE A 126 9.38 -21.78 -4.25
N HIS A 127 9.49 -21.81 -5.59
CA HIS A 127 8.48 -22.43 -6.46
C HIS A 127 8.49 -23.96 -6.32
N PHE A 128 9.66 -24.56 -6.11
CA PHE A 128 9.80 -25.99 -5.83
C PHE A 128 9.30 -26.36 -4.43
N LEU A 129 9.51 -25.50 -3.43
CA LEU A 129 8.89 -25.65 -2.11
C LEU A 129 7.36 -25.59 -2.21
N ALA A 130 6.81 -24.58 -2.89
CA ALA A 130 5.37 -24.49 -3.14
C ALA A 130 4.83 -25.74 -3.84
N SER A 131 5.56 -26.25 -4.84
CA SER A 131 5.23 -27.51 -5.53
C SER A 131 5.14 -28.70 -4.57
N ALA A 132 6.08 -28.83 -3.63
CA ALA A 132 6.10 -29.90 -2.64
C ALA A 132 4.92 -29.79 -1.65
N LEU A 133 4.64 -28.58 -1.17
CA LEU A 133 3.56 -28.33 -0.20
C LEU A 133 2.18 -28.56 -0.81
N VAL A 134 1.95 -28.08 -2.04
CA VAL A 134 0.71 -28.31 -2.78
C VAL A 134 0.52 -29.79 -3.10
N ASN A 135 1.60 -30.54 -3.36
CA ASN A 135 1.48 -31.97 -3.62
C ASN A 135 0.89 -32.73 -2.42
N PHE A 136 1.33 -32.38 -1.19
CA PHE A 136 0.78 -32.93 0.05
C PHE A 136 -0.51 -32.25 0.52
N HIS A 137 -0.96 -31.19 -0.14
CA HIS A 137 -2.19 -30.51 0.24
C HIS A 137 -3.42 -31.30 -0.24
N VAL A 138 -4.30 -31.70 0.68
CA VAL A 138 -5.61 -32.29 0.37
C VAL A 138 -6.67 -31.25 0.68
N SER A 139 -7.54 -30.95 -0.30
CA SER A 139 -8.71 -30.09 -0.14
C SER A 139 -10.00 -30.93 -0.18
N ALA A 140 -11.07 -30.43 0.43
CA ALA A 140 -12.36 -31.12 0.48
C ALA A 140 -13.04 -31.27 -0.90
N ASP A 141 -12.65 -30.43 -1.88
CA ASP A 141 -13.26 -30.34 -3.22
C ASP A 141 -12.48 -31.09 -4.33
N ASP A 142 -11.47 -31.91 -4.01
CA ASP A 142 -10.63 -32.62 -5.00
C ASP A 142 -11.44 -33.66 -5.82
N MET A 143 -12.12 -33.21 -6.88
CA MET A 143 -12.94 -34.03 -7.79
C MET A 143 -12.18 -34.62 -9.01
N ARG A 144 -10.84 -34.76 -8.99
CA ARG A 144 -10.05 -35.27 -10.14
C ARG A 144 -8.86 -36.19 -9.72
N PRO A 145 -8.38 -37.09 -10.61
CA PRO A 145 -7.73 -38.35 -10.23
C PRO A 145 -6.34 -38.13 -9.61
N GLN A 146 -6.18 -38.62 -8.38
CA GLN A 146 -4.97 -38.46 -7.57
C GLN A 146 -3.83 -39.36 -8.09
N ARG A 147 -2.79 -38.77 -8.70
CA ARG A 147 -1.53 -39.48 -9.08
C ARG A 147 -0.64 -39.84 -7.88
N LEU A 148 -0.90 -39.25 -6.72
CA LEU A 148 -0.22 -39.56 -5.46
C LEU A 148 -0.91 -40.74 -4.76
N ASP A 149 -0.92 -41.90 -5.41
CA ASP A 149 -1.38 -43.14 -4.78
C ASP A 149 -0.20 -43.80 -4.04
N LEU A 150 -0.35 -44.04 -2.74
CA LEU A 150 0.74 -44.49 -1.87
C LEU A 150 0.63 -45.98 -1.58
N ASN A 151 1.65 -46.74 -1.96
CA ASN A 151 1.88 -48.08 -1.45
C ASN A 151 2.76 -48.04 -0.18
N ALA A 152 2.70 -49.10 0.65
CA ALA A 152 3.49 -49.19 1.89
C ALA A 152 5.00 -48.92 1.68
N GLY A 153 5.58 -49.44 0.59
CA GLY A 153 6.99 -49.18 0.24
C GLY A 153 7.29 -47.75 -0.21
N GLN A 154 6.35 -47.08 -0.88
CA GLN A 154 6.49 -45.66 -1.29
C GLN A 154 6.34 -44.73 -0.09
N ALA A 155 5.38 -45.01 0.80
CA ALA A 155 5.22 -44.30 2.06
C ALA A 155 6.48 -44.41 2.94
N GLN A 156 7.09 -45.59 3.03
CA GLN A 156 8.33 -45.80 3.77
C GLN A 156 9.51 -45.01 3.17
N LYS A 157 9.63 -44.95 1.84
CA LYS A 157 10.66 -44.13 1.15
C LYS A 157 10.48 -42.64 1.44
N LEU A 158 9.25 -42.13 1.36
CA LEU A 158 8.94 -40.72 1.65
C LEU A 158 9.21 -40.39 3.11
N GLN A 159 8.71 -41.23 4.04
CA GLN A 159 8.97 -41.09 5.47
C GLN A 159 10.46 -41.06 5.78
N HIS A 160 11.24 -42.01 5.22
CA HIS A 160 12.69 -42.04 5.41
C HIS A 160 13.36 -40.77 4.86
N THR A 161 12.96 -40.28 3.68
CA THR A 161 13.53 -39.07 3.06
C THR A 161 13.25 -37.81 3.89
N ILE A 162 12.06 -37.70 4.50
CA ILE A 162 11.69 -36.58 5.38
C ILE A 162 12.42 -36.68 6.73
N GLN A 163 12.66 -37.90 7.24
CA GLN A 163 13.26 -38.12 8.56
C GLN A 163 14.80 -38.22 8.56
N GLN A 164 15.44 -38.27 7.39
CA GLN A 164 16.90 -38.33 7.24
C GLN A 164 17.63 -37.18 7.97
N GLN A 165 18.88 -37.42 8.38
CA GLN A 165 19.72 -36.40 9.02
C GLN A 165 20.34 -35.39 8.04
N ASN A 166 20.13 -35.52 6.73
CA ASN A 166 20.74 -34.66 5.72
C ASN A 166 20.21 -33.20 5.75
N TRP A 167 19.13 -32.93 6.47
CA TRP A 167 18.55 -31.61 6.65
C TRP A 167 19.29 -30.70 7.65
N GLN A 168 20.53 -31.03 8.05
CA GLN A 168 21.27 -30.29 9.10
C GLN A 168 21.45 -28.79 8.81
N GLN A 169 21.46 -28.39 7.54
CA GLN A 169 21.57 -26.98 7.12
C GLN A 169 20.22 -26.29 6.90
N ALA A 170 19.12 -27.06 6.84
CA ALA A 170 17.76 -26.58 6.52
C ALA A 170 16.71 -27.25 7.44
N THR A 171 16.92 -27.20 8.75
CA THR A 171 16.04 -27.80 9.77
C THR A 171 14.63 -27.20 9.75
N SER A 172 14.52 -25.89 9.49
CA SER A 172 13.24 -25.17 9.38
C SER A 172 12.40 -25.66 8.19
N LEU A 173 13.03 -25.85 7.03
CA LEU A 173 12.40 -26.35 5.80
C LEU A 173 11.84 -27.76 6.00
N ARG A 174 12.62 -28.63 6.65
CA ARG A 174 12.19 -29.98 7.05
C ARG A 174 10.97 -29.92 7.96
N GLY A 175 10.96 -29.01 8.93
CA GLY A 175 9.84 -28.82 9.86
C GLY A 175 8.52 -28.56 9.14
N ILE A 176 8.51 -27.64 8.16
CA ILE A 176 7.30 -27.31 7.39
C ILE A 176 6.85 -28.47 6.52
N ILE A 177 7.77 -29.13 5.80
CA ILE A 177 7.44 -30.30 4.96
C ILE A 177 6.88 -31.43 5.82
N TRP A 178 7.47 -31.66 7.00
CA TRP A 178 7.01 -32.69 7.94
C TRP A 178 5.62 -32.38 8.49
N LEU A 179 5.31 -31.12 8.81
CA LEU A 179 3.96 -30.72 9.23
C LEU A 179 2.93 -30.92 8.12
N GLN A 180 3.27 -30.53 6.89
CA GLN A 180 2.40 -30.72 5.74
C GLN A 180 2.19 -32.22 5.44
N TRP A 181 3.21 -33.04 5.65
CA TRP A 181 3.11 -34.49 5.57
C TRP A 181 2.19 -35.06 6.66
N LEU A 182 2.29 -34.60 7.90
CA LEU A 182 1.37 -35.02 8.98
C LEU A 182 -0.08 -34.66 8.66
N ARG A 183 -0.32 -33.45 8.13
CA ARG A 183 -1.62 -33.01 7.63
C ARG A 183 -2.18 -33.96 6.59
N PHE A 184 -1.39 -34.23 5.55
CA PHE A 184 -1.75 -35.18 4.49
C PHE A 184 -2.17 -36.53 5.06
N LEU A 185 -1.39 -37.08 6.00
CA LEU A 185 -1.66 -38.38 6.60
C LEU A 185 -2.93 -38.45 7.45
N ARG A 186 -3.35 -37.32 8.01
CA ARG A 186 -4.57 -37.23 8.83
C ARG A 186 -5.83 -37.11 7.99
N ILE A 187 -5.73 -36.38 6.87
CA ILE A 187 -6.89 -36.05 6.01
C ILE A 187 -7.08 -37.12 4.91
N ALA A 188 -6.00 -37.65 4.35
CA ALA A 188 -6.07 -38.59 3.23
C ALA A 188 -6.69 -39.94 3.61
N ASP A 189 -7.51 -40.50 2.73
CA ASP A 189 -8.05 -41.85 2.89
C ASP A 189 -6.99 -42.90 2.52
N LEU A 190 -6.15 -43.25 3.49
CA LEU A 190 -5.00 -44.12 3.28
C LEU A 190 -5.35 -45.62 3.44
N PRO A 191 -4.81 -46.50 2.58
CA PRO A 191 -4.89 -47.94 2.75
C PRO A 191 -4.33 -48.41 4.10
N THR A 192 -4.89 -49.50 4.66
CA THR A 192 -4.51 -50.04 5.98
C THR A 192 -3.01 -50.33 6.10
N GLY A 193 -2.39 -50.91 5.07
CA GLY A 193 -0.95 -51.18 5.04
C GLY A 193 -0.07 -49.92 5.07
N VAL A 194 -0.56 -48.79 4.57
CA VAL A 194 0.14 -47.48 4.68
C VAL A 194 -0.04 -46.90 6.07
N ARG A 195 -1.26 -46.98 6.63
CA ARG A 195 -1.52 -46.54 8.00
C ARG A 195 -0.66 -47.26 9.03
N GLU A 196 -0.35 -48.55 8.85
CA GLU A 196 0.55 -49.30 9.73
C GLU A 196 2.00 -48.80 9.70
N VAL A 197 2.53 -48.51 8.50
CA VAL A 197 3.89 -47.97 8.33
C VAL A 197 4.01 -46.60 8.99
N VAL A 198 2.97 -45.78 8.84
CA VAL A 198 2.96 -44.38 9.28
C VAL A 198 2.30 -44.20 10.66
N ALA A 199 1.81 -45.28 11.28
CA ALA A 199 1.18 -45.27 12.59
C ALA A 199 2.09 -44.66 13.66
N ARG A 200 3.41 -44.89 13.54
CA ARG A 200 4.41 -44.30 14.45
C ARG A 200 4.42 -42.77 14.35
N ASP A 201 4.28 -42.18 13.17
CA ASP A 201 4.27 -40.73 12.99
C ASP A 201 2.93 -40.12 13.46
N LEU A 202 1.82 -40.85 13.31
CA LEU A 202 0.50 -40.46 13.80
C LEU A 202 0.36 -40.61 15.33
N GLN A 203 0.93 -41.67 15.94
CA GLN A 203 0.86 -41.96 17.38
C GLN A 203 1.95 -41.26 18.20
N ASN A 204 3.19 -41.18 17.69
CA ASN A 204 4.27 -40.41 18.33
C ASN A 204 4.31 -38.95 17.87
N GLY A 205 3.33 -38.51 17.08
CA GLY A 205 3.24 -37.15 16.54
C GLY A 205 3.47 -36.09 17.61
N HIS A 206 2.95 -36.27 18.83
CA HIS A 206 3.12 -35.33 19.94
C HIS A 206 4.58 -35.15 20.40
N ALA A 207 5.28 -36.23 20.74
CA ALA A 207 6.67 -36.17 21.21
C ALA A 207 7.63 -35.80 20.06
N SER A 208 7.38 -36.35 18.88
CA SER A 208 8.11 -35.99 17.65
C SER A 208 7.88 -34.54 17.25
N TRP A 209 6.71 -33.97 17.55
CA TRP A 209 6.40 -32.57 17.28
C TRP A 209 7.18 -31.66 18.22
N MET A 210 7.22 -31.94 19.53
CA MET A 210 8.05 -31.17 20.47
C MET A 210 9.56 -31.28 20.16
N GLU A 211 10.03 -32.44 19.70
CA GLU A 211 11.44 -32.65 19.32
C GLU A 211 11.82 -32.16 17.93
N GLY A 212 10.85 -31.84 17.06
CA GLY A 212 11.09 -31.50 15.66
C GLY A 212 10.59 -30.13 15.21
N VAL A 213 9.56 -29.58 15.85
CA VAL A 213 8.88 -28.34 15.43
C VAL A 213 8.55 -27.43 16.62
N GLY A 214 7.93 -27.98 17.67
CA GLY A 214 7.37 -27.20 18.79
C GLY A 214 8.40 -26.39 19.59
N LYS A 215 9.67 -26.79 19.60
CA LYS A 215 10.75 -26.04 20.29
C LYS A 215 11.57 -25.13 19.38
N PHE A 216 11.41 -25.27 18.06
CA PHE A 216 12.24 -24.56 17.09
C PHE A 216 11.50 -23.34 16.55
N ALA A 217 11.79 -22.18 17.12
CA ALA A 217 11.29 -20.90 16.63
C ALA A 217 11.56 -20.70 15.13
N ASP A 218 12.71 -21.20 14.64
CA ASP A 218 13.15 -21.08 13.26
C ASP A 218 12.16 -21.65 12.23
N VAL A 219 11.31 -22.63 12.59
CA VAL A 219 10.30 -23.18 11.68
C VAL A 219 9.24 -22.13 11.36
N TYR A 220 8.73 -21.47 12.39
CA TYR A 220 7.68 -20.44 12.25
C TYR A 220 8.26 -19.14 11.69
N VAL A 221 9.49 -18.78 12.09
CA VAL A 221 10.21 -17.63 11.51
C VAL A 221 10.45 -17.85 10.02
N PHE A 222 10.82 -19.08 9.60
CA PHE A 222 10.98 -19.41 8.19
C PHE A 222 9.66 -19.31 7.43
N ALA A 223 8.56 -19.84 7.98
CA ALA A 223 7.23 -19.71 7.37
C ALA A 223 6.85 -18.22 7.19
N LYS A 224 7.09 -17.38 8.21
CA LYS A 224 6.83 -15.95 8.14
C LYS A 224 7.71 -15.25 7.07
N THR A 225 9.03 -15.43 7.15
CA THR A 225 10.01 -14.66 6.38
C THR A 225 10.22 -15.16 4.95
N GLN A 226 9.99 -16.44 4.68
CA GLN A 226 10.25 -17.05 3.37
C GLN A 226 8.96 -17.41 2.62
N MET A 227 7.93 -17.95 3.29
CA MET A 227 6.66 -18.27 2.61
C MET A 227 5.75 -17.07 2.48
N LEU A 228 5.72 -16.19 3.49
CA LEU A 228 4.90 -14.98 3.53
C LEU A 228 5.74 -13.70 3.36
N PHE A 229 6.90 -13.79 2.70
CA PHE A 229 7.82 -12.67 2.52
C PHE A 229 7.15 -11.46 1.84
N PHE A 230 6.26 -11.71 0.87
CA PHE A 230 5.50 -10.67 0.18
C PHE A 230 4.53 -9.92 1.11
N ARG A 231 4.06 -10.58 2.17
CA ARG A 231 3.20 -9.99 3.22
C ARG A 231 4.02 -9.22 4.25
N ASP A 232 5.16 -9.76 4.64
CA ASP A 232 6.10 -9.10 5.56
C ASP A 232 6.61 -7.78 4.97
N GLN A 233 6.90 -7.77 3.65
CA GLN A 233 7.26 -6.54 2.92
C GLN A 233 6.11 -5.54 2.82
N GLN A 234 4.88 -6.00 2.56
CA GLN A 234 3.73 -5.10 2.59
C GLN A 234 3.60 -4.42 3.97
N ARG A 235 3.87 -5.16 5.05
CA ARG A 235 3.81 -4.63 6.42
C ARG A 235 4.96 -3.66 6.75
N SER A 236 6.18 -3.91 6.28
CA SER A 236 7.28 -2.96 6.43
C SER A 236 7.05 -1.68 5.61
N THR A 237 6.41 -1.79 4.43
CA THR A 237 6.01 -0.62 3.64
C THR A 237 4.89 0.20 4.29
N THR A 238 3.97 -0.42 5.04
CA THR A 238 2.94 0.30 5.81
C THR A 238 3.45 0.93 7.11
N GLY A 239 4.74 0.83 7.42
CA GLY A 239 5.36 1.52 8.56
C GLY A 239 5.20 0.81 9.91
N ASP A 240 4.73 -0.44 9.92
CA ASP A 240 4.30 -1.11 11.15
C ASP A 240 5.43 -1.68 12.04
N ASP A 241 6.69 -1.73 11.59
CA ASP A 241 7.79 -2.23 12.40
C ASP A 241 9.05 -1.34 12.28
N GLN A 242 9.18 -0.33 13.14
CA GLN A 242 10.46 0.36 13.41
C GLN A 242 11.19 -0.19 14.66
N ASN A 243 10.65 -1.20 15.35
CA ASN A 243 11.29 -1.75 16.55
C ASN A 243 12.25 -2.91 16.23
N GLY A 244 13.52 -2.56 15.98
CA GLY A 244 14.65 -3.12 16.73
C GLY A 244 14.77 -4.63 16.91
N GLY A 245 14.49 -5.43 15.88
CA GLY A 245 15.02 -6.79 15.75
C GLY A 245 15.86 -6.84 14.50
N GLY A 246 17.13 -7.29 14.60
CA GLY A 246 18.00 -7.52 13.44
C GLY A 246 17.47 -8.63 12.55
N GLY A 247 16.32 -8.39 11.91
CA GLY A 247 15.77 -9.21 10.87
C GLY A 247 16.70 -9.13 9.67
N ILE A 248 17.23 -10.27 9.29
CA ILE A 248 17.95 -10.46 8.04
C ILE A 248 17.03 -9.89 6.93
N GLU A 249 17.47 -8.85 6.22
CA GLU A 249 16.75 -8.34 5.05
C GLU A 249 16.35 -9.53 4.16
N PRO A 250 15.07 -9.64 3.78
CA PRO A 250 14.65 -10.72 2.90
C PRO A 250 15.47 -10.60 1.60
N PRO A 251 16.06 -11.69 1.09
CA PRO A 251 16.95 -11.62 -0.06
C PRO A 251 16.28 -11.29 -1.41
N TYR A 252 14.97 -10.98 -1.44
CA TYR A 252 14.16 -10.70 -2.65
C TYR A 252 13.22 -9.52 -2.47
N SER A 253 12.79 -8.90 -3.57
CA SER A 253 11.59 -8.04 -3.64
C SER A 253 10.33 -8.88 -3.93
N ALA A 254 9.17 -8.49 -3.38
CA ALA A 254 7.86 -9.11 -3.64
C ALA A 254 7.49 -9.18 -5.14
N THR A 255 8.14 -8.36 -5.97
CA THR A 255 8.00 -8.34 -7.44
C THR A 255 8.64 -9.54 -8.14
N ASP A 256 9.47 -10.33 -7.45
CA ASP A 256 10.25 -11.40 -8.08
C ASP A 256 9.48 -12.73 -8.20
N VAL A 257 8.36 -12.92 -7.47
CA VAL A 257 7.60 -14.18 -7.41
C VAL A 257 6.22 -14.00 -8.04
N ASP A 258 5.80 -14.98 -8.85
CA ASP A 258 4.52 -14.96 -9.56
C ASP A 258 3.30 -14.86 -8.60
N PRO A 259 2.32 -13.97 -8.86
CA PRO A 259 1.12 -13.82 -8.04
C PRO A 259 0.35 -15.11 -7.77
N ILE A 260 0.31 -16.04 -8.73
CA ILE A 260 -0.40 -17.33 -8.57
C ILE A 260 0.23 -18.14 -7.43
N ILE A 261 1.55 -18.07 -7.29
CA ILE A 261 2.28 -18.82 -6.27
C ILE A 261 2.20 -18.12 -4.92
N GLN A 262 2.18 -16.79 -4.90
CA GLN A 262 1.91 -16.02 -3.68
C GLN A 262 0.54 -16.38 -3.09
N ASP A 263 -0.51 -16.45 -3.92
CA ASP A 263 -1.86 -16.84 -3.51
C ASP A 263 -1.88 -18.29 -2.98
N ALA A 264 -1.24 -19.21 -3.69
CA ALA A 264 -1.16 -20.60 -3.24
C ALA A 264 -0.41 -20.76 -1.91
N LEU A 265 0.72 -20.07 -1.73
CA LEU A 265 1.47 -20.09 -0.47
C LEU A 265 0.66 -19.48 0.67
N LEU A 266 -0.17 -18.47 0.39
CA LEU A 266 -1.08 -17.88 1.36
C LEU A 266 -2.12 -18.91 1.80
N THR A 267 -2.85 -19.53 0.87
CA THR A 267 -3.87 -20.56 1.17
C THR A 267 -3.27 -21.73 1.95
N LEU A 268 -2.12 -22.25 1.51
CA LEU A 268 -1.44 -23.35 2.19
C LEU A 268 -1.07 -22.99 3.64
N SER A 269 -0.67 -21.74 3.87
CA SER A 269 -0.30 -21.23 5.20
C SER A 269 -1.54 -21.04 6.09
N GLU A 270 -2.69 -20.65 5.53
CA GLU A 270 -3.98 -20.60 6.24
C GLU A 270 -4.43 -21.97 6.69
N ASP A 271 -4.49 -22.92 5.77
CA ASP A 271 -4.89 -24.30 6.07
C ASP A 271 -3.96 -24.95 7.09
N PHE A 272 -2.67 -24.64 7.01
CA PHE A 272 -1.67 -25.09 7.97
C PHE A 272 -1.96 -24.55 9.38
N VAL A 273 -2.20 -23.24 9.52
CA VAL A 273 -2.52 -22.61 10.82
C VAL A 273 -3.84 -23.15 11.36
N ASP A 274 -4.85 -23.28 10.52
CA ASP A 274 -6.18 -23.77 10.90
C ASP A 274 -6.11 -25.19 11.46
N GLU A 275 -5.40 -26.09 10.78
CA GLU A 275 -5.25 -27.45 11.29
C GLU A 275 -4.42 -27.49 12.57
N LEU A 276 -3.35 -26.70 12.66
CA LEU A 276 -2.51 -26.64 13.85
C LEU A 276 -3.34 -26.18 15.08
N VAL A 277 -4.20 -25.17 14.90
CA VAL A 277 -5.11 -24.65 15.93
C VAL A 277 -6.20 -25.66 16.31
N ILE A 278 -6.79 -26.35 15.33
CA ILE A 278 -7.91 -27.28 15.58
C ILE A 278 -7.41 -28.60 16.18
N GLN A 279 -6.40 -29.22 15.57
CA GLN A 279 -5.97 -30.60 15.87
C GLN A 279 -4.88 -30.68 16.94
N SER A 280 -4.01 -29.66 17.07
CA SER A 280 -2.79 -29.76 17.89
C SER A 280 -2.87 -28.98 19.21
N ARG A 281 -4.07 -28.76 19.76
CA ARG A 281 -4.28 -27.93 20.97
C ARG A 281 -3.47 -28.33 22.19
N ARG A 282 -3.34 -29.64 22.44
CA ARG A 282 -2.55 -30.15 23.57
C ARG A 282 -1.07 -29.78 23.42
N ASP A 283 -0.59 -29.83 22.19
CA ASP A 283 0.81 -29.63 21.82
C ASP A 283 1.15 -28.15 21.93
N LEU A 284 0.24 -27.28 21.45
CA LEU A 284 0.33 -25.82 21.61
C LEU A 284 0.32 -25.38 23.07
N ARG A 285 -0.50 -26.02 23.92
CA ARG A 285 -0.52 -25.72 25.36
C ARG A 285 0.82 -26.06 26.03
N GLN A 286 1.44 -27.18 25.65
CA GLN A 286 2.75 -27.55 26.18
C GLN A 286 3.86 -26.66 25.65
N MET A 287 3.83 -26.29 24.37
CA MET A 287 4.76 -25.32 23.79
C MET A 287 4.70 -23.99 24.54
N LYS A 288 3.49 -23.46 24.76
CA LYS A 288 3.26 -22.25 25.55
C LYS A 288 3.82 -22.39 26.97
N GLN A 289 3.49 -23.46 27.70
CA GLN A 289 3.99 -23.67 29.06
C GLN A 289 5.51 -23.77 29.11
N HIS A 290 6.12 -24.47 28.14
CA HIS A 290 7.56 -24.59 28.04
C HIS A 290 8.24 -23.23 27.84
N ASP A 291 7.72 -22.40 26.95
CA ASP A 291 8.27 -21.07 26.67
C ASP A 291 8.04 -20.11 27.85
N GLU A 292 6.92 -20.21 28.58
CA GLU A 292 6.68 -19.47 29.82
C GLU A 292 7.64 -19.84 30.94
N ASP A 293 7.87 -21.13 31.16
CA ASP A 293 8.80 -21.60 32.20
C ASP A 293 10.24 -21.20 31.85
N ASN A 294 10.62 -21.25 30.57
CA ASN A 294 11.92 -20.79 30.09
C ASN A 294 12.11 -19.28 30.31
N ALA A 295 11.10 -18.47 29.97
CA ALA A 295 11.14 -17.02 30.15
C ALA A 295 11.25 -16.63 31.63
N ARG A 296 10.44 -17.25 32.51
CA ARG A 296 10.52 -17.03 33.97
C ARG A 296 11.88 -17.42 34.54
N ALA A 297 12.42 -18.57 34.13
CA ALA A 297 13.74 -19.01 34.57
C ALA A 297 14.86 -18.07 34.11
N GLU A 298 14.72 -17.42 32.96
CA GLU A 298 15.65 -16.40 32.49
C GLU A 298 15.54 -15.11 33.30
N ASP A 299 14.33 -14.61 33.54
CA ASP A 299 14.11 -13.43 34.38
C ASP A 299 14.71 -13.65 35.78
N GLU A 300 14.48 -14.81 36.39
CA GLU A 300 15.08 -15.18 37.68
C GLU A 300 16.62 -15.22 37.64
N ARG A 301 17.21 -15.74 36.56
CA ARG A 301 18.67 -15.73 36.36
C ARG A 301 19.20 -14.31 36.23
N SER A 302 18.58 -13.48 35.42
CA SER A 302 18.97 -12.08 35.19
C SER A 302 18.92 -11.29 36.51
N HIS A 303 17.89 -11.48 37.32
CA HIS A 303 17.78 -10.88 38.66
C HIS A 303 18.86 -11.40 39.63
N GLN A 304 19.17 -12.70 39.61
CA GLN A 304 20.26 -13.27 40.43
C GLN A 304 21.65 -12.78 40.01
N TYR A 305 21.91 -12.62 38.70
CA TYR A 305 23.17 -12.08 38.18
C TYR A 305 23.33 -10.59 38.54
N ALA A 306 22.28 -9.78 38.37
CA ALA A 306 22.28 -8.37 38.76
C ALA A 306 22.53 -8.17 40.26
N TYR A 307 21.88 -8.98 41.10
CA TYR A 307 22.08 -8.95 42.55
C TYR A 307 23.52 -9.33 42.96
N ARG A 308 24.13 -10.29 42.25
CA ARG A 308 25.48 -10.79 42.56
C ARG A 308 26.59 -9.84 42.11
N GLN A 309 26.36 -9.02 41.08
CA GLN A 309 27.39 -8.16 40.50
C GLN A 309 27.28 -6.67 40.89
N GLN A 310 26.22 -6.23 41.59
CA GLN A 310 25.96 -4.80 41.84
C GLN A 310 26.03 -3.95 40.55
N GLN A 311 25.69 -4.56 39.41
CA GLN A 311 25.68 -3.92 38.10
C GLN A 311 24.25 -3.91 37.57
N ILE A 312 23.93 -2.88 36.78
CA ILE A 312 22.67 -2.77 36.04
C ILE A 312 22.55 -4.04 35.17
N PRO A 313 21.43 -4.79 35.20
CA PRO A 313 21.25 -5.94 34.36
C PRO A 313 21.45 -5.51 32.90
N VAL A 314 22.47 -6.07 32.25
CA VAL A 314 22.64 -5.93 30.81
C VAL A 314 21.49 -6.71 30.16
N PRO A 315 20.66 -6.11 29.29
CA PRO A 315 19.57 -6.83 28.64
C PRO A 315 20.18 -8.00 27.85
N SER A 316 19.83 -9.24 28.22
CA SER A 316 20.13 -10.40 27.40
C SER A 316 19.43 -10.23 26.05
N GLN A 317 20.09 -10.64 24.96
CA GLN A 317 19.44 -10.63 23.64
C GLN A 317 18.12 -11.42 23.72
N PRO A 318 17.00 -10.89 23.19
CA PRO A 318 15.72 -11.56 23.31
C PRO A 318 15.78 -12.89 22.55
N ILE A 319 15.79 -14.02 23.27
CA ILE A 319 15.66 -15.34 22.66
C ILE A 319 14.29 -15.39 22.00
N VAL A 320 14.23 -15.56 20.67
CA VAL A 320 12.97 -15.72 19.95
C VAL A 320 12.37 -17.08 20.31
N THR A 321 11.19 -17.09 20.92
CA THR A 321 10.52 -18.32 21.36
C THR A 321 9.61 -18.89 20.27
N ALA A 322 9.29 -20.17 20.35
CA ALA A 322 8.47 -20.85 19.36
C ALA A 322 7.02 -20.36 19.41
N TRP A 323 6.48 -20.12 20.60
CA TRP A 323 5.16 -19.56 20.82
C TRP A 323 5.01 -18.16 20.22
N GLU A 324 5.95 -17.26 20.47
CA GLU A 324 5.90 -15.90 19.89
C GLU A 324 6.03 -15.92 18.37
N SER A 325 6.90 -16.80 17.85
CA SER A 325 7.07 -16.93 16.41
C SER A 325 5.80 -17.46 15.73
N LEU A 326 5.06 -18.35 16.38
CA LEU A 326 3.75 -18.80 15.91
C LEU A 326 2.73 -17.65 15.95
N LEU A 327 2.66 -16.88 17.03
CA LEU A 327 1.77 -15.73 17.10
C LEU A 327 2.12 -14.70 16.02
N ALA A 328 3.41 -14.41 15.82
CA ALA A 328 3.88 -13.51 14.77
C ALA A 328 3.59 -14.02 13.34
N LEU A 329 3.62 -15.34 13.12
CA LEU A 329 3.20 -15.96 11.87
C LEU A 329 1.71 -15.71 11.61
N ILE A 330 0.85 -15.96 12.61
CA ILE A 330 -0.60 -15.68 12.53
C ILE A 330 -0.83 -14.19 12.27
N THR A 331 -0.11 -13.31 12.97
CA THR A 331 -0.17 -11.87 12.78
C THR A 331 0.11 -11.49 11.32
N THR A 332 1.15 -12.06 10.71
CA THR A 332 1.54 -11.76 9.33
C THR A 332 0.54 -12.32 8.30
N LEU A 333 -0.01 -13.50 8.59
CA LEU A 333 -0.97 -14.21 7.75
C LEU A 333 -2.31 -13.47 7.63
N TYR A 334 -2.81 -12.94 8.75
CA TYR A 334 -4.13 -12.30 8.81
C TYR A 334 -4.09 -10.76 8.75
N ALA A 335 -2.93 -10.11 8.94
CA ALA A 335 -2.82 -8.66 8.87
C ALA A 335 -3.42 -8.07 7.58
N SER A 336 -4.09 -6.92 7.65
CA SER A 336 -4.61 -6.20 6.48
C SER A 336 -5.51 -7.02 5.52
N ARG A 337 -6.07 -8.16 5.96
CA ARG A 337 -7.03 -8.96 5.20
C ARG A 337 -8.40 -8.83 5.85
N SER A 338 -9.33 -8.17 5.16
CA SER A 338 -10.68 -7.95 5.67
C SER A 338 -11.42 -9.26 5.84
N ASP A 339 -11.86 -9.57 7.06
CA ASP A 339 -12.72 -10.69 7.44
C ASP A 339 -12.17 -12.11 7.17
N ALA A 340 -10.91 -12.25 6.74
CA ALA A 340 -10.24 -13.55 6.65
C ALA A 340 -10.20 -14.26 8.03
N ALA A 341 -10.04 -13.48 9.10
CA ALA A 341 -10.01 -13.96 10.48
C ALA A 341 -11.41 -14.24 11.09
N ARG A 342 -12.52 -14.11 10.33
CA ARG A 342 -13.88 -14.31 10.86
C ARG A 342 -14.04 -15.66 11.56
N SER A 343 -13.44 -16.71 10.99
CA SER A 343 -13.54 -18.08 11.51
C SER A 343 -13.01 -18.22 12.94
N PHE A 344 -12.01 -17.41 13.34
CA PHE A 344 -11.46 -17.42 14.70
C PHE A 344 -12.44 -16.94 15.76
N TRP A 345 -13.42 -16.11 15.38
CA TRP A 345 -14.41 -15.55 16.28
C TRP A 345 -15.71 -16.36 16.33
N THR A 346 -16.04 -17.07 15.25
CA THR A 346 -17.28 -17.85 15.13
C THR A 346 -17.11 -19.32 15.50
N ASP A 347 -15.96 -19.92 15.22
CA ASP A 347 -15.69 -21.31 15.53
C ASP A 347 -15.23 -21.44 16.99
N ASN A 348 -15.93 -22.26 17.77
CA ASN A 348 -15.59 -22.54 19.16
C ASN A 348 -14.15 -23.06 19.30
N ASP A 349 -13.69 -23.85 18.34
CA ASP A 349 -12.40 -24.50 18.40
C ASP A 349 -11.24 -23.52 18.24
N LYS A 350 -11.36 -22.60 17.28
CA LYS A 350 -10.42 -21.50 17.09
C LYS A 350 -10.55 -20.44 18.17
N TYR A 351 -11.76 -20.16 18.66
CA TYR A 351 -11.97 -19.25 19.79
C TYR A 351 -11.31 -19.77 21.09
N ASN A 352 -11.38 -21.09 21.34
CA ASN A 352 -10.69 -21.72 22.46
C ASN A 352 -9.17 -21.53 22.40
N PHE A 353 -8.59 -21.46 21.20
CA PHE A 353 -7.18 -21.11 21.03
C PHE A 353 -6.91 -19.64 21.43
N ILE A 354 -7.77 -18.69 21.03
CA ILE A 354 -7.65 -17.30 21.48
C ILE A 354 -7.75 -17.20 23.01
N SER A 355 -8.72 -17.90 23.61
CA SER A 355 -8.88 -17.92 25.07
C SER A 355 -7.65 -18.53 25.77
N MET A 356 -7.09 -19.60 25.22
CA MET A 356 -5.83 -20.20 25.71
C MET A 356 -4.65 -19.24 25.56
N ALA A 357 -4.58 -18.49 24.45
CA ALA A 357 -3.52 -17.52 24.20
C ALA A 357 -3.65 -16.26 25.09
N ALA A 358 -4.86 -15.92 25.54
CA ALA A 358 -5.13 -14.81 26.47
C ALA A 358 -4.69 -15.11 27.92
N ASP A 359 -4.60 -16.38 28.30
CA ASP A 359 -4.22 -16.82 29.66
C ASP A 359 -2.70 -16.72 29.90
N VAL A 360 -2.10 -15.56 29.62
CA VAL A 360 -0.65 -15.31 29.76
C VAL A 360 -0.40 -14.09 30.62
N TYR A 361 0.57 -14.20 31.51
CA TYR A 361 0.93 -13.14 32.47
C TYR A 361 2.28 -12.46 32.16
N THR A 362 3.12 -13.06 31.33
CA THR A 362 4.44 -12.50 30.98
C THR A 362 4.27 -11.36 29.95
N PRO A 363 4.73 -10.13 30.22
CA PRO A 363 4.47 -8.96 29.37
C PRO A 363 4.84 -9.15 27.89
N ARG A 364 5.95 -9.84 27.62
CA ARG A 364 6.46 -10.14 26.27
C ARG A 364 5.49 -10.96 25.42
N PHE A 365 4.86 -11.98 26.02
CA PHE A 365 3.84 -12.79 25.37
C PHE A 365 2.50 -12.07 25.25
N VAL A 366 2.14 -11.22 26.23
CA VAL A 366 0.95 -10.37 26.13
C VAL A 366 1.08 -9.44 24.92
N ARG A 367 2.25 -8.84 24.69
CA ARG A 367 2.51 -8.03 23.50
C ARG A 367 2.26 -8.82 22.21
N SER A 368 2.91 -9.97 22.06
CA SER A 368 2.77 -10.83 20.86
C SER A 368 1.32 -11.28 20.65
N PHE A 369 0.60 -11.55 21.73
CA PHE A 369 -0.82 -11.91 21.69
C PHE A 369 -1.71 -10.72 21.25
N VAL A 370 -1.45 -9.51 21.76
CA VAL A 370 -2.19 -8.30 21.38
C VAL A 370 -1.92 -7.94 19.92
N GLU A 371 -0.69 -8.06 19.44
CA GLU A 371 -0.35 -7.89 18.01
C GLU A 371 -1.11 -8.90 17.14
N MET A 372 -1.20 -10.17 17.57
CA MET A 372 -2.03 -11.17 16.90
C MET A 372 -3.50 -10.76 16.91
N LEU A 373 -4.06 -10.37 18.06
CA LEU A 373 -5.44 -9.89 18.15
C LEU A 373 -5.72 -8.70 17.23
N ALA A 374 -4.76 -7.77 17.09
CA ALA A 374 -4.88 -6.64 16.19
C ALA A 374 -4.98 -7.11 14.73
N SER A 375 -4.21 -8.11 14.32
CA SER A 375 -4.35 -8.68 12.98
C SER A 375 -5.66 -9.44 12.76
N LEU A 376 -6.20 -10.07 13.80
CA LEU A 376 -7.45 -10.84 13.73
C LEU A 376 -8.70 -9.94 13.76
N SER A 377 -8.54 -8.66 14.09
CA SER A 377 -9.62 -7.66 14.11
C SER A 377 -9.72 -6.84 12.83
N THR A 378 -9.09 -7.28 11.72
CA THR A 378 -9.22 -6.62 10.42
C THR A 378 -10.50 -7.03 9.68
N GLY A 379 -11.30 -6.05 9.29
CA GLY A 379 -12.58 -6.24 8.63
C GLY A 379 -13.79 -5.96 9.55
N PRO A 380 -14.94 -5.57 8.97
CA PRO A 380 -16.10 -5.10 9.73
C PRO A 380 -16.67 -6.13 10.70
N GLU A 381 -16.79 -7.40 10.29
CA GLU A 381 -17.37 -8.43 11.15
C GLU A 381 -16.38 -8.91 12.21
N SER A 382 -15.11 -9.09 11.82
CA SER A 382 -14.05 -9.54 12.74
C SER A 382 -13.77 -8.49 13.81
N ALA A 383 -13.73 -7.20 13.46
CA ALA A 383 -13.62 -6.09 14.39
C ALA A 383 -14.81 -6.01 15.37
N GLN A 384 -16.04 -6.21 14.87
CA GLN A 384 -17.24 -6.15 15.70
C GLN A 384 -17.26 -7.29 16.73
N ASN A 385 -16.86 -8.50 16.32
CA ASN A 385 -16.75 -9.64 17.23
C ASN A 385 -15.63 -9.44 18.27
N ALA A 386 -14.47 -8.93 17.84
CA ALA A 386 -13.38 -8.58 18.76
C ALA A 386 -13.83 -7.55 19.80
N HIS A 387 -14.52 -6.48 19.38
CA HIS A 387 -15.10 -5.49 20.29
C HIS A 387 -16.08 -6.13 21.28
N ALA A 388 -17.02 -6.95 20.80
CA ALA A 388 -18.02 -7.59 21.65
C ALA A 388 -17.42 -8.51 22.72
N LYS A 389 -16.24 -9.08 22.49
CA LYS A 389 -15.54 -9.95 23.45
C LYS A 389 -14.63 -9.18 24.43
N LEU A 390 -14.15 -8.00 24.03
CA LEU A 390 -13.31 -7.12 24.86
C LEU A 390 -14.12 -6.09 25.68
N TYR A 391 -15.34 -5.78 25.22
CA TYR A 391 -16.28 -4.92 25.92
C TYR A 391 -17.02 -5.72 26.99
N ASN A 392 -16.82 -5.35 28.26
CA ASN A 392 -17.53 -5.96 29.38
C ASN A 392 -18.60 -5.00 29.87
N GLU A 393 -19.87 -5.35 29.69
CA GLU A 393 -20.93 -4.70 30.46
C GLU A 393 -20.77 -5.07 31.94
N GLN A 394 -20.88 -4.09 32.83
CA GLN A 394 -20.61 -4.22 34.27
C GLN A 394 -21.30 -5.48 34.86
N GLY A 395 -20.51 -6.50 35.20
CA GLY A 395 -20.98 -7.73 35.84
C GLY A 395 -20.73 -9.05 35.09
N GLN A 396 -20.24 -9.01 33.84
CA GLN A 396 -19.81 -10.22 33.11
C GLN A 396 -18.27 -10.33 33.07
N SER A 397 -17.75 -11.54 33.24
CA SER A 397 -16.33 -11.83 33.05
C SER A 397 -15.97 -11.74 31.57
N SER A 398 -14.90 -11.01 31.23
CA SER A 398 -14.35 -10.96 29.86
C SER A 398 -14.17 -12.38 29.31
N GLY A 399 -14.57 -12.58 28.06
CA GLY A 399 -14.31 -13.83 27.35
C GLY A 399 -12.82 -14.10 27.11
N LEU A 400 -11.97 -13.09 27.33
CA LEU A 400 -10.52 -13.11 27.15
C LEU A 400 -9.76 -12.83 28.47
N GLY A 401 -10.40 -13.07 29.62
CA GLY A 401 -9.73 -13.01 30.93
C GLY A 401 -9.25 -11.62 31.32
N ILE A 402 -7.92 -11.41 31.30
CA ILE A 402 -7.22 -10.19 31.78
C ILE A 402 -7.40 -9.00 30.83
N LEU A 403 -7.77 -9.24 29.57
CA LEU A 403 -7.95 -8.18 28.59
C LEU A 403 -9.40 -7.67 28.58
N SER A 404 -9.55 -6.36 28.80
CA SER A 404 -10.82 -5.64 28.61
C SER A 404 -10.55 -4.18 28.27
N TRP A 405 -11.48 -3.54 27.56
CA TRP A 405 -11.36 -2.10 27.26
C TRP A 405 -11.26 -1.26 28.53
N HIS A 406 -12.04 -1.57 29.57
CA HIS A 406 -11.98 -0.85 30.84
C HIS A 406 -10.60 -0.92 31.50
N LEU A 407 -9.97 -2.11 31.54
CA LEU A 407 -8.62 -2.23 32.09
C LEU A 407 -7.61 -1.42 31.28
N PHE A 408 -7.69 -1.49 29.95
CA PHE A 408 -6.80 -0.73 29.08
C PHE A 408 -6.93 0.79 29.27
N PHE A 409 -8.14 1.35 29.19
CA PHE A 409 -8.35 2.79 29.38
C PHE A 409 -8.06 3.25 30.82
N ASN A 410 -8.29 2.40 31.82
CA ASN A 410 -7.87 2.70 33.20
C ASN A 410 -6.34 2.81 33.31
N GLN A 411 -5.58 1.92 32.65
CA GLN A 411 -4.12 2.02 32.61
C GLN A 411 -3.66 3.27 31.86
N LEU A 412 -4.25 3.57 30.69
CA LEU A 412 -3.93 4.81 29.94
C LEU A 412 -4.20 6.08 30.75
N ASN A 413 -5.28 6.12 31.52
CA ASN A 413 -5.59 7.25 32.40
C ASN A 413 -4.55 7.38 33.52
N GLN A 414 -4.12 6.27 34.14
CA GLN A 414 -3.04 6.28 35.14
C GLN A 414 -1.72 6.78 34.54
N TYR A 415 -1.37 6.32 33.34
CA TYR A 415 -0.20 6.81 32.62
C TYR A 415 -0.30 8.30 32.28
N SER A 416 -1.47 8.76 31.86
CA SER A 416 -1.72 10.19 31.58
C SER A 416 -1.57 11.04 32.84
N ASP A 417 -2.06 10.56 33.99
CA ASP A 417 -1.91 11.23 35.29
C ASP A 417 -0.44 11.28 35.75
N LEU A 418 0.32 10.21 35.53
CA LEU A 418 1.76 10.16 35.81
C LEU A 418 2.53 11.16 34.94
N LEU A 419 2.24 11.21 33.64
CA LEU A 419 2.83 12.17 32.71
C LEU A 419 2.49 13.62 33.09
N GLY A 420 1.25 13.88 33.52
CA GLY A 420 0.82 15.19 34.01
C GLY A 420 1.55 15.64 35.29
N GLN A 421 2.05 14.70 36.10
CA GLN A 421 2.87 14.95 37.28
C GLN A 421 4.37 15.09 36.96
N GLY A 422 4.77 14.96 35.70
CA GLY A 422 6.17 15.01 35.26
C GLY A 422 6.93 13.70 35.40
N GLY A 423 6.23 12.56 35.53
CA GLY A 423 6.83 11.23 35.46
C GLY A 423 7.18 10.82 34.02
N GLU A 424 8.07 9.84 33.89
CA GLU A 424 8.44 9.21 32.61
C GLU A 424 7.83 7.81 32.51
N LEU A 425 7.49 7.38 31.30
CA LEU A 425 7.01 6.02 31.03
C LEU A 425 8.16 5.02 31.05
N ASN A 426 7.91 3.81 31.55
CA ASN A 426 8.88 2.73 31.47
C ASN A 426 9.07 2.31 30.00
N PRO A 427 10.31 2.28 29.46
CA PRO A 427 10.56 1.91 28.06
C PRO A 427 10.06 0.50 27.69
N GLU A 428 9.98 -0.43 28.65
CA GLU A 428 9.48 -1.79 28.40
C GLU A 428 7.95 -1.84 28.20
N GLU A 429 7.21 -0.86 28.73
CA GLU A 429 5.74 -0.80 28.63
C GLU A 429 5.26 -0.10 27.35
N GLN A 430 6.08 0.80 26.80
CA GLN A 430 5.78 1.52 25.56
C GLN A 430 5.39 0.61 24.38
N PRO A 431 6.13 -0.46 24.02
CA PRO A 431 5.75 -1.32 22.90
C PRO A 431 4.46 -2.09 23.14
N LEU A 432 4.14 -2.42 24.41
CA LEU A 432 2.87 -3.04 24.77
C LEU A 432 1.72 -2.08 24.54
N ILE A 433 1.85 -0.81 24.96
CA ILE A 433 0.84 0.24 24.73
C ILE A 433 0.62 0.44 23.23
N ILE A 434 1.68 0.54 22.43
CA ILE A 434 1.58 0.68 20.97
C ILE A 434 0.80 -0.50 20.36
N SER A 435 1.07 -1.72 20.81
CA SER A 435 0.36 -2.92 20.33
C SER A 435 -1.14 -2.86 20.63
N PHE A 436 -1.51 -2.39 21.83
CA PHE A 436 -2.92 -2.17 22.17
C PHE A 436 -3.57 -1.04 21.38
N LEU A 437 -2.84 0.06 21.12
CA LEU A 437 -3.34 1.15 20.28
C LEU A 437 -3.61 0.67 18.85
N ARG A 438 -2.79 -0.23 18.30
CA ARG A 438 -3.05 -0.88 17.00
C ARG A 438 -4.30 -1.75 17.00
N LEU A 439 -4.53 -2.51 18.07
CA LEU A 439 -5.78 -3.26 18.24
C LEU A 439 -6.99 -2.32 18.28
N LEU A 440 -6.91 -1.23 19.04
CA LEU A 440 -7.96 -0.22 19.14
C LEU A 440 -8.19 0.48 17.78
N GLN A 441 -7.12 0.80 17.06
CA GLN A 441 -7.16 1.39 15.72
C GLN A 441 -7.92 0.49 14.75
N ASN A 442 -7.60 -0.80 14.66
CA ASN A 442 -8.29 -1.72 13.77
C ASN A 442 -9.78 -1.85 14.12
N VAL A 443 -10.10 -1.97 15.41
CA VAL A 443 -11.50 -2.04 15.86
C VAL A 443 -12.25 -0.76 15.50
N ALA A 444 -11.67 0.42 15.76
CA ALA A 444 -12.29 1.71 15.42
C ALA A 444 -12.44 1.89 13.90
N GLN A 445 -11.44 1.49 13.10
CA GLN A 445 -11.43 1.64 11.65
C GLN A 445 -12.56 0.86 10.98
N TYR A 446 -12.75 -0.40 11.35
CA TYR A 446 -13.66 -1.32 10.67
C TYR A 446 -15.05 -1.43 11.31
N ALA A 447 -15.17 -1.34 12.64
CA ALA A 447 -16.45 -1.49 13.33
C ALA A 447 -17.07 -0.12 13.70
N SER A 448 -18.03 0.33 12.88
CA SER A 448 -18.72 1.62 13.07
C SER A 448 -19.54 1.70 14.37
N SER A 449 -20.18 0.59 14.78
CA SER A 449 -20.90 0.50 16.06
C SER A 449 -19.97 0.58 17.27
N ALA A 450 -18.88 -0.20 17.26
CA ALA A 450 -17.87 -0.19 18.31
C ALA A 450 -17.29 1.22 18.53
N ARG A 451 -16.99 1.91 17.43
CA ARG A 451 -16.47 3.28 17.46
C ARG A 451 -17.36 4.24 18.23
N ARG A 452 -18.68 4.23 17.98
CA ARG A 452 -19.64 5.09 18.70
C ARG A 452 -19.71 4.70 20.18
N THR A 453 -19.81 3.42 20.48
CA THR A 453 -19.84 2.93 21.88
C THR A 453 -18.60 3.38 22.67
N LEU A 454 -17.41 3.29 22.09
CA LEU A 454 -16.15 3.69 22.75
C LEU A 454 -16.05 5.19 23.03
N VAL A 455 -16.68 6.03 22.19
CA VAL A 455 -16.71 7.49 22.34
C VAL A 455 -17.80 7.94 23.30
N ASP A 456 -18.99 7.33 23.20
CA ASP A 456 -20.17 7.69 24.01
C ASP A 456 -20.06 7.21 25.46
N ASP A 457 -19.31 6.13 25.73
CA ASP A 457 -19.14 5.58 27.08
C ASP A 457 -18.38 6.56 27.99
N GLN A 458 -19.07 7.01 29.04
CA GLN A 458 -18.57 7.99 30.02
C GLN A 458 -17.38 7.48 30.83
N HIS A 459 -17.17 6.16 30.91
CA HIS A 459 -16.04 5.57 31.61
C HIS A 459 -14.81 5.42 30.72
N LEU A 460 -15.00 5.13 29.43
CA LEU A 460 -13.90 4.95 28.49
C LEU A 460 -13.38 6.27 27.95
N ARG A 461 -14.30 7.19 27.58
CA ARG A 461 -14.01 8.53 27.02
C ARG A 461 -12.82 8.50 26.04
N ALA A 462 -12.86 7.58 25.09
CA ALA A 462 -11.67 7.16 24.34
C ALA A 462 -10.88 8.33 23.73
N LEU A 463 -11.56 9.30 23.10
CA LEU A 463 -10.89 10.46 22.50
C LEU A 463 -10.21 11.36 23.53
N ASP A 464 -10.85 11.63 24.66
CA ASP A 464 -10.31 12.50 25.72
C ASP A 464 -9.05 11.88 26.34
N THR A 465 -9.04 10.57 26.59
CA THR A 465 -7.83 9.87 27.09
C THR A 465 -6.71 9.87 26.06
N LEU A 466 -7.00 9.60 24.77
CA LEU A 466 -5.99 9.61 23.72
C LEU A 466 -5.34 11.00 23.53
N PHE A 467 -6.15 12.07 23.50
CA PHE A 467 -5.63 13.44 23.36
C PHE A 467 -4.85 13.91 24.58
N ARG A 468 -5.25 13.53 25.81
CA ARG A 468 -4.48 13.85 27.02
C ARG A 468 -3.11 13.20 27.00
N MET A 469 -3.02 11.95 26.58
CA MET A 469 -1.76 11.24 26.47
C MET A 469 -0.88 11.84 25.37
N PHE A 470 -1.46 12.24 24.24
CA PHE A 470 -0.76 12.87 23.11
C PHE A 470 -0.13 14.22 23.48
N VAL A 471 -0.82 15.05 24.25
CA VAL A 471 -0.27 16.33 24.78
C VAL A 471 0.81 16.08 25.85
N GLY A 472 0.87 14.88 26.42
CA GLY A 472 1.90 14.48 27.38
C GLY A 472 3.30 14.38 26.77
N ARG A 473 4.32 14.35 27.64
CA ARG A 473 5.72 14.14 27.23
C ARG A 473 6.00 12.66 26.97
N VAL A 474 5.59 12.19 25.80
CA VAL A 474 5.79 10.82 25.33
C VAL A 474 6.73 10.77 24.13
N SER A 475 7.27 9.57 23.83
CA SER A 475 8.11 9.35 22.65
C SER A 475 7.36 9.60 21.34
N VAL A 476 8.10 9.95 20.29
CA VAL A 476 7.54 10.22 18.94
C VAL A 476 6.81 8.99 18.38
N GLU A 477 7.32 7.78 18.62
CA GLU A 477 6.66 6.53 18.21
C GLU A 477 5.28 6.35 18.86
N LEU A 478 5.16 6.70 20.14
CA LEU A 478 3.88 6.61 20.84
C LEU A 478 2.92 7.71 20.39
N LYS A 479 3.42 8.93 20.13
CA LYS A 479 2.63 10.01 19.50
C LYS A 479 2.09 9.57 18.14
N ALA A 480 2.91 8.94 17.30
CA ALA A 480 2.50 8.41 16.01
C ALA A 480 1.38 7.38 16.16
N ALA A 481 1.55 6.39 17.03
CA ALA A 481 0.52 5.36 17.27
C ALA A 481 -0.80 5.95 17.83
N LEU A 482 -0.72 6.97 18.70
CA LEU A 482 -1.90 7.69 19.20
C LEU A 482 -2.63 8.41 18.06
N LEU A 483 -1.90 9.12 17.20
CA LEU A 483 -2.46 9.83 16.04
C LEU A 483 -3.08 8.88 15.02
N GLU A 484 -2.44 7.75 14.74
CA GLU A 484 -2.98 6.68 13.88
C GLU A 484 -4.27 6.09 14.44
N CYS A 485 -4.32 5.86 15.75
CA CYS A 485 -5.53 5.43 16.44
C CYS A 485 -6.65 6.49 16.32
N ILE A 486 -6.35 7.76 16.55
CA ILE A 486 -7.33 8.88 16.39
C ILE A 486 -7.81 8.95 14.93
N THR A 487 -6.93 8.73 13.96
CA THR A 487 -7.27 8.68 12.53
C THR A 487 -8.29 7.58 12.24
N ALA A 488 -8.18 6.42 12.89
CA ALA A 488 -9.17 5.35 12.74
C ALA A 488 -10.56 5.71 13.31
N PHE A 489 -10.62 6.50 14.38
CA PHE A 489 -11.90 7.08 14.84
C PHE A 489 -12.47 8.07 13.82
N ALA A 490 -11.62 8.76 13.05
CA ALA A 490 -12.03 9.66 11.98
C ALA A 490 -12.45 8.96 10.67
N ALA A 491 -12.59 7.63 10.61
CA ALA A 491 -12.98 6.94 9.38
C ALA A 491 -14.38 7.33 8.86
N PRO A 492 -14.68 7.15 7.55
CA PRO A 492 -15.90 7.62 6.92
C PRO A 492 -17.18 7.06 7.55
N GLY A 493 -18.12 7.95 7.89
CA GLY A 493 -19.45 7.62 8.46
C GLY A 493 -19.75 8.21 9.85
N ALA A 494 -18.81 8.91 10.49
CA ALA A 494 -18.96 9.49 11.83
C ALA A 494 -18.60 10.99 11.86
N ILE A 495 -19.44 11.82 11.26
CA ILE A 495 -19.21 13.27 11.10
C ILE A 495 -19.13 14.00 12.45
N ASP A 496 -19.96 13.59 13.41
CA ASP A 496 -19.99 14.08 14.79
C ASP A 496 -18.67 13.82 15.53
N ILE A 497 -18.12 12.61 15.42
CA ILE A 497 -16.83 12.24 16.01
C ILE A 497 -15.71 13.09 15.37
N GLN A 498 -15.76 13.32 14.06
CA GLN A 498 -14.77 14.16 13.36
C GLN A 498 -14.81 15.63 13.81
N GLN A 499 -16.00 16.19 14.04
CA GLN A 499 -16.16 17.53 14.59
C GLN A 499 -15.54 17.64 15.99
N GLN A 500 -15.72 16.61 16.82
CA GLN A 500 -15.07 16.53 18.13
C GLN A 500 -13.53 16.49 17.98
N ILE A 501 -13.01 15.66 17.08
CA ILE A 501 -11.55 15.56 16.82
C ILE A 501 -10.97 16.91 16.40
N TRP A 502 -11.62 17.65 15.49
CA TRP A 502 -11.20 19.00 15.13
C TRP A 502 -11.17 19.96 16.32
N THR A 503 -12.17 19.87 17.20
CA THR A 503 -12.24 20.67 18.43
C THR A 503 -11.11 20.34 19.41
N TYR A 504 -10.77 19.05 19.56
CA TYR A 504 -9.64 18.60 20.39
C TYR A 504 -8.28 19.03 19.82
N LEU A 505 -8.08 18.95 18.50
CA LEU A 505 -6.84 19.41 17.85
C LEU A 505 -6.60 20.91 18.08
N GLU A 506 -7.66 21.71 18.00
CA GLU A 506 -7.60 23.15 18.23
C GLU A 506 -7.40 23.48 19.71
N GLY A 507 -8.21 22.91 20.61
CA GLY A 507 -8.08 23.11 22.05
C GLY A 507 -6.76 22.62 22.63
N GLY A 508 -6.13 21.61 22.02
CA GLY A 508 -4.79 21.12 22.36
C GLY A 508 -3.64 21.97 21.82
N GLY A 509 -3.90 22.94 20.93
CA GLY A 509 -2.86 23.79 20.35
C GLY A 509 -1.80 23.02 19.54
N VAL A 510 -2.15 21.86 18.98
CA VAL A 510 -1.21 20.89 18.38
C VAL A 510 -0.36 21.54 17.27
N VAL A 511 -1.01 22.34 16.41
CA VAL A 511 -0.32 23.20 15.45
C VAL A 511 -0.14 24.58 16.08
N PRO A 512 1.08 25.13 16.17
CA PRO A 512 1.30 26.48 16.69
C PRO A 512 0.58 27.51 15.82
N MET A 513 -0.53 28.06 16.33
CA MET A 513 -1.33 29.04 15.61
C MET A 513 -0.89 30.46 15.97
N GLN A 514 -0.48 31.23 14.97
CA GLN A 514 -0.15 32.65 15.13
C GLN A 514 -1.42 33.41 15.50
N ARG A 515 -1.53 33.83 16.76
CA ARG A 515 -2.67 34.61 17.25
C ARG A 515 -2.62 36.02 16.64
N PHE A 516 -3.51 36.32 15.71
CA PHE A 516 -3.71 37.69 15.26
C PHE A 516 -4.50 38.44 16.33
N ALA A 517 -3.79 39.08 17.27
CA ALA A 517 -4.40 40.02 18.19
C ALA A 517 -4.85 41.27 17.41
N VAL A 518 -6.14 41.38 17.10
CA VAL A 518 -6.74 42.64 16.62
C VAL A 518 -6.98 43.52 17.83
N GLY A 519 -6.07 44.47 18.09
CA GLY A 519 -6.33 45.55 19.06
C GLY A 519 -5.10 46.21 19.68
N SER A 520 -4.84 47.43 19.24
CA SER A 520 -3.98 48.46 19.86
C SER A 520 -2.47 48.34 19.65
N GLY A 521 -1.94 49.26 18.86
CA GLY A 521 -0.53 49.38 18.57
C GLY A 521 0.33 49.67 19.81
N ARG A 522 1.46 48.98 19.88
CA ARG A 522 2.75 49.46 20.39
C ARG A 522 3.84 48.52 19.90
N PHE A 523 4.79 49.08 19.16
CA PHE A 523 6.07 48.45 18.85
C PHE A 523 6.84 48.16 20.15
N GLY A 524 7.52 47.00 20.20
CA GLY A 524 8.65 46.74 21.09
C GLY A 524 8.29 45.94 22.35
N GLY A 525 8.67 44.66 22.36
CA GLY A 525 8.68 43.84 23.56
C GLY A 525 8.62 42.35 23.24
N VAL A 526 9.78 41.72 23.09
CA VAL A 526 9.92 40.29 23.34
C VAL A 526 9.61 40.09 24.82
N GLY A 527 8.34 39.81 25.12
CA GLY A 527 7.88 39.47 26.46
C GLY A 527 8.06 37.97 26.67
N GLU A 528 9.10 37.60 27.40
CA GLU A 528 9.19 36.33 28.11
C GLU A 528 7.94 36.14 28.98
N GLY A 529 7.10 35.16 28.64
CA GLY A 529 5.89 34.86 29.41
C GLY A 529 4.75 34.31 28.56
N GLY A 530 4.98 33.19 27.85
CA GLY A 530 3.95 32.51 27.07
C GLY A 530 4.53 31.60 25.98
N GLY A 531 5.21 30.51 26.38
CA GLY A 531 5.47 29.30 25.58
C GLY A 531 5.88 29.45 24.11
N VAL A 532 7.12 29.86 23.85
CA VAL A 532 7.80 29.54 22.58
C VAL A 532 8.32 28.11 22.70
N GLY A 533 7.67 27.15 22.02
CA GLY A 533 8.21 25.81 21.79
C GLY A 533 7.44 24.62 22.39
N ASP A 534 6.13 24.51 22.11
CA ASP A 534 5.35 23.31 22.45
C ASP A 534 4.40 22.98 21.28
N GLY A 535 4.39 21.73 20.80
CA GLY A 535 3.56 21.25 19.69
C GLY A 535 4.31 20.56 18.54
N ILE A 536 3.58 20.04 17.56
CA ILE A 536 4.11 19.13 16.52
C ILE A 536 5.22 19.75 15.66
N LEU A 537 5.26 21.08 15.53
CA LEU A 537 6.35 21.77 14.82
C LEU A 537 7.67 21.64 15.59
N TRP A 538 7.62 21.72 16.93
CA TRP A 538 8.81 21.55 17.76
C TRP A 538 9.34 20.12 17.67
N ASP A 539 8.46 19.13 17.74
CA ASP A 539 8.81 17.72 17.59
C ASP A 539 9.45 17.45 16.21
N LEU A 540 8.85 17.97 15.14
CA LEU A 540 9.37 17.87 13.77
C LEU A 540 10.75 18.54 13.62
N GLU A 541 10.96 19.73 14.17
CA GLU A 541 12.21 20.49 14.01
C GLU A 541 13.35 20.03 14.93
N ASN A 542 13.04 19.58 16.15
CA ASN A 542 14.06 19.28 17.17
C ASN A 542 14.25 17.79 17.45
N VAL A 543 13.20 16.97 17.31
CA VAL A 543 13.24 15.53 17.66
C VAL A 543 13.38 14.69 16.39
N GLU A 544 12.40 14.73 15.49
CA GLU A 544 12.37 13.91 14.27
C GLU A 544 13.52 14.27 13.31
N SER A 545 13.80 15.57 13.14
CA SER A 545 14.91 16.00 12.28
C SER A 545 16.30 15.64 12.82
N ALA A 546 16.43 15.49 14.14
CA ALA A 546 17.66 14.97 14.74
C ALA A 546 17.80 13.46 14.53
N GLY A 547 16.69 12.71 14.62
CA GLY A 547 16.62 11.28 14.37
C GLY A 547 16.67 10.87 12.90
N ARG A 548 16.35 11.79 11.96
CA ARG A 548 16.21 11.54 10.51
C ARG A 548 15.13 10.50 10.17
N THR A 549 14.14 10.36 11.06
CA THR A 549 12.95 9.50 10.96
C THR A 549 11.74 10.31 11.38
N TYR A 550 10.62 10.20 10.67
CA TYR A 550 9.47 11.11 10.78
C TYR A 550 8.11 10.41 11.03
N PRO A 551 7.99 9.51 12.03
CA PRO A 551 6.77 8.75 12.26
C PRO A 551 5.59 9.60 12.77
N GLU A 552 5.82 10.60 13.64
CA GLU A 552 4.75 11.48 14.14
C GLU A 552 4.22 12.38 13.02
N THR A 553 5.11 12.95 12.22
CA THR A 553 4.71 13.77 11.07
C THR A 553 3.89 12.96 10.07
N LEU A 554 4.29 11.73 9.76
CA LEU A 554 3.53 10.86 8.86
C LEU A 554 2.14 10.54 9.41
N ALA A 555 2.04 10.16 10.70
CA ALA A 555 0.77 9.87 11.36
C ALA A 555 -0.15 11.09 11.40
N PHE A 556 0.39 12.28 11.68
CA PHE A 556 -0.37 13.53 11.68
C PHE A 556 -0.87 13.90 10.28
N LEU A 557 -0.05 13.75 9.25
CA LEU A 557 -0.48 13.94 7.86
C LEU A 557 -1.60 12.95 7.51
N GLY A 558 -1.51 11.69 7.95
CA GLY A 558 -2.57 10.70 7.80
C GLY A 558 -3.89 11.13 8.46
N LEU A 559 -3.83 11.71 9.66
CA LEU A 559 -5.00 12.25 10.36
C LEU A 559 -5.64 13.41 9.59
N VAL A 560 -4.84 14.39 9.18
CA VAL A 560 -5.32 15.57 8.44
C VAL A 560 -5.93 15.14 7.11
N ASP A 561 -5.27 14.25 6.40
CA ASP A 561 -5.74 13.67 5.15
C ASP A 561 -7.09 12.93 5.32
N GLY A 562 -7.24 12.11 6.35
CA GLY A 562 -8.50 11.44 6.67
C GLY A 562 -9.63 12.41 7.03
N LEU A 563 -9.33 13.42 7.86
CA LEU A 563 -10.29 14.45 8.27
C LEU A 563 -10.72 15.33 7.10
N VAL A 564 -9.80 15.65 6.18
CA VAL A 564 -10.13 16.36 4.94
C VAL A 564 -10.96 15.43 4.05
N ARG A 565 -10.54 14.22 3.67
CA ARG A 565 -11.27 13.39 2.68
C ARG A 565 -12.74 13.07 3.01
N VAL A 566 -13.07 12.73 4.26
CA VAL A 566 -14.43 12.27 4.62
C VAL A 566 -15.49 13.37 4.51
N GLN A 567 -15.05 14.61 4.39
CA GLN A 567 -15.90 15.79 4.30
C GLN A 567 -16.77 15.89 3.03
N ARG A 568 -16.66 14.96 2.07
CA ARG A 568 -17.47 14.89 0.83
C ARG A 568 -18.99 14.69 1.06
N GLY A 569 -19.44 14.32 2.27
CA GLY A 569 -20.84 13.96 2.59
C GLY A 569 -21.74 15.04 3.23
N GLY A 570 -21.39 16.32 3.16
CA GLY A 570 -22.25 17.43 3.63
C GLY A 570 -22.03 17.91 5.08
N GLY A 571 -21.12 17.27 5.84
CA GLY A 571 -20.72 17.69 7.19
C GLY A 571 -19.79 18.92 7.25
N LEU A 572 -19.29 19.37 6.09
CA LEU A 572 -18.28 20.44 5.93
C LEU A 572 -18.68 21.79 6.50
N LYS A 573 -19.92 22.20 6.21
CA LYS A 573 -20.33 23.58 6.42
C LYS A 573 -20.18 24.01 7.89
N TYR A 574 -20.45 23.08 8.81
CA TYR A 574 -20.30 23.38 10.24
C TYR A 574 -18.84 23.57 10.67
N VAL A 575 -17.92 22.69 10.27
CA VAL A 575 -16.50 22.80 10.67
C VAL A 575 -15.86 24.04 10.05
N GLU A 576 -16.12 24.30 8.76
CA GLU A 576 -15.60 25.47 8.06
C GLU A 576 -16.10 26.79 8.66
N GLU A 577 -17.34 26.84 9.14
CA GLU A 577 -17.95 28.06 9.69
C GLU A 577 -17.69 28.27 11.19
N THR A 578 -17.30 27.24 11.94
CA THR A 578 -17.20 27.30 13.42
C THR A 578 -15.79 27.09 13.98
N LEU A 579 -14.94 26.30 13.33
CA LEU A 579 -13.61 25.96 13.83
C LEU A 579 -12.75 27.22 13.94
N GLY A 580 -12.23 27.55 15.13
CA GLY A 580 -11.44 28.75 15.39
C GLY A 580 -12.21 30.03 15.65
N LYS A 581 -13.54 30.04 15.47
CA LYS A 581 -14.36 31.23 15.70
C LYS A 581 -14.34 31.69 17.17
N ASN A 582 -14.37 30.73 18.08
CA ASN A 582 -14.37 31.00 19.53
C ASN A 582 -13.01 31.49 20.04
N GLU A 583 -11.93 31.27 19.28
CA GLU A 583 -10.56 31.65 19.63
C GLU A 583 -10.12 32.96 18.96
N GLY A 584 -11.01 33.60 18.20
CA GLY A 584 -10.77 34.91 17.58
C GLY A 584 -10.00 34.87 16.25
N ARG A 585 -9.86 33.69 15.61
CA ARG A 585 -9.25 33.56 14.27
C ARG A 585 -10.32 33.46 13.18
N THR A 586 -9.89 33.67 11.93
CA THR A 586 -10.73 33.35 10.76
C THR A 586 -11.13 31.87 10.82
N PRO A 587 -12.42 31.53 10.69
CA PRO A 587 -12.86 30.15 10.77
C PRO A 587 -12.22 29.23 9.73
N GLY A 588 -12.22 27.93 10.00
CA GLY A 588 -11.91 26.89 9.03
C GLY A 588 -10.58 26.17 9.24
N VAL A 589 -10.21 25.34 8.27
CA VAL A 589 -9.09 24.37 8.34
C VAL A 589 -7.79 24.87 7.71
N ARG A 590 -7.77 26.13 7.24
CA ARG A 590 -6.64 26.76 6.56
C ARG A 590 -5.29 26.68 7.30
N PRO A 591 -5.18 26.87 8.63
CA PRO A 591 -3.89 26.79 9.34
C PRO A 591 -3.21 25.43 9.20
N TYR A 592 -3.99 24.34 9.12
CA TYR A 592 -3.47 22.98 8.97
C TYR A 592 -2.89 22.78 7.56
N VAL A 593 -3.63 23.20 6.51
CA VAL A 593 -3.14 23.16 5.12
C VAL A 593 -1.87 24.00 4.96
N ARG A 594 -1.82 25.18 5.60
CA ARG A 594 -0.64 26.05 5.61
C ARG A 594 0.57 25.38 6.28
N TYR A 595 0.37 24.71 7.42
CA TYR A 595 1.41 23.93 8.09
C TYR A 595 1.97 22.84 7.16
N VAL A 596 1.11 22.05 6.50
CA VAL A 596 1.52 21.00 5.55
C VAL A 596 2.39 21.57 4.43
N ILE A 597 2.03 22.74 3.89
CA ILE A 597 2.77 23.37 2.80
C ILE A 597 4.11 23.97 3.30
N GLU A 598 4.07 24.81 4.34
CA GLU A 598 5.24 25.63 4.75
C GLU A 598 6.23 24.88 5.64
N ALA A 599 5.75 24.08 6.59
CA ALA A 599 6.58 23.41 7.56
C ALA A 599 7.09 22.05 7.08
N VAL A 600 6.29 21.33 6.28
CA VAL A 600 6.60 19.98 5.83
C VAL A 600 7.06 19.97 4.38
N LEU A 601 6.14 20.19 3.42
CA LEU A 601 6.39 19.99 1.97
C LEU A 601 7.56 20.83 1.45
N LEU A 602 7.53 22.16 1.65
CA LEU A 602 8.58 23.06 1.12
C LEU A 602 9.94 22.90 1.80
N LYS A 603 9.99 22.32 3.01
CA LYS A 603 11.24 22.05 3.73
C LYS A 603 11.74 20.62 3.50
N LEU A 604 10.97 19.75 2.86
CA LEU A 604 11.29 18.33 2.69
C LEU A 604 12.64 18.11 1.99
N GLY A 605 12.93 18.92 0.95
CA GLY A 605 14.21 18.85 0.22
C GLY A 605 15.45 19.20 1.06
N SER A 606 15.28 19.88 2.20
CA SER A 606 16.38 20.27 3.10
C SER A 606 16.59 19.30 4.27
N ARG A 607 15.69 18.34 4.45
CA ARG A 607 15.71 17.36 5.56
C ARG A 607 16.49 16.11 5.16
N GLY A 608 17.15 15.48 6.14
CA GLY A 608 17.86 14.21 5.96
C GLY A 608 17.00 13.03 6.37
N PHE A 609 17.06 11.94 5.61
CA PHE A 609 16.29 10.72 5.84
C PHE A 609 17.24 9.53 6.03
N VAL A 610 16.89 8.61 6.94
CA VAL A 610 17.56 7.30 7.03
C VAL A 610 17.14 6.41 5.86
N ASP A 611 15.83 6.39 5.58
CA ASP A 611 15.23 5.65 4.48
C ASP A 611 14.60 6.61 3.47
N GLU A 612 15.02 6.53 2.21
CA GLU A 612 14.47 7.35 1.13
C GLU A 612 12.99 7.03 0.86
N SER A 613 12.51 5.82 1.19
CA SER A 613 11.09 5.46 1.03
C SER A 613 10.18 6.31 1.92
N GLU A 614 10.63 6.64 3.13
CA GLU A 614 9.88 7.47 4.09
C GLU A 614 9.68 8.90 3.53
N ARG A 615 10.69 9.45 2.86
CA ARG A 615 10.57 10.74 2.16
C ARG A 615 9.44 10.72 1.14
N TRP A 616 9.33 9.66 0.34
CA TRP A 616 8.26 9.52 -0.65
C TRP A 616 6.88 9.34 -0.01
N LYS A 617 6.78 8.64 1.12
CA LYS A 617 5.53 8.53 1.90
C LYS A 617 5.03 9.89 2.39
N ILE A 618 5.92 10.70 2.97
CA ILE A 618 5.57 12.04 3.43
C ILE A 618 5.14 12.92 2.26
N LEU A 619 5.88 12.86 1.15
CA LEU A 619 5.56 13.63 -0.05
C LEU A 619 4.17 13.24 -0.61
N GLU A 620 3.90 11.96 -0.76
CA GLU A 620 2.60 11.44 -1.21
C GLU A 620 1.47 11.91 -0.30
N LYS A 621 1.63 11.82 1.02
CA LYS A 621 0.61 12.29 1.97
C LYS A 621 0.38 13.79 1.90
N CYS A 622 1.43 14.60 1.82
CA CYS A 622 1.29 16.04 1.62
C CYS A 622 0.50 16.36 0.35
N LEU A 623 0.84 15.73 -0.77
CA LEU A 623 0.17 15.96 -2.05
C LEU A 623 -1.26 15.47 -2.04
N SER A 624 -1.53 14.31 -1.45
CA SER A 624 -2.87 13.76 -1.27
C SER A 624 -3.80 14.70 -0.48
N ILE A 625 -3.29 15.36 0.57
CA ILE A 625 -4.05 16.37 1.32
C ILE A 625 -4.40 17.55 0.40
N LEU A 626 -3.44 18.04 -0.39
CA LEU A 626 -3.66 19.17 -1.30
C LEU A 626 -4.66 18.82 -2.40
N GLU A 627 -4.56 17.62 -2.98
CA GLU A 627 -5.50 17.07 -3.95
C GLU A 627 -6.90 16.99 -3.36
N SER A 628 -7.05 16.32 -2.22
CA SER A 628 -8.34 16.17 -1.52
C SER A 628 -8.96 17.51 -1.15
N SER A 629 -8.14 18.49 -0.78
CA SER A 629 -8.58 19.86 -0.47
C SER A 629 -9.13 20.57 -1.71
N LEU A 630 -8.53 20.39 -2.89
CA LEU A 630 -8.95 21.02 -4.15
C LEU A 630 -10.21 20.38 -4.74
N GLU A 631 -10.39 19.08 -4.55
CA GLU A 631 -11.58 18.36 -5.02
C GLU A 631 -12.85 18.81 -4.29
N GLN A 632 -12.73 19.20 -3.02
CA GLN A 632 -13.86 19.69 -2.22
C GLN A 632 -14.39 21.04 -2.65
N ILE A 633 -13.62 21.81 -3.42
CA ILE A 633 -14.06 23.13 -3.88
C ILE A 633 -15.22 22.93 -4.87
N SER A 634 -16.39 23.40 -4.45
CA SER A 634 -17.61 23.40 -5.25
C SER A 634 -18.07 24.83 -5.53
N PHE A 635 -18.23 25.14 -6.81
CA PHE A 635 -18.77 26.41 -7.27
C PHE A 635 -20.29 26.38 -7.46
N ALA A 636 -20.95 25.25 -7.16
CA ALA A 636 -22.39 25.08 -7.36
C ALA A 636 -23.22 26.16 -6.64
N GLY A 637 -22.77 26.59 -5.45
CA GLY A 637 -23.41 27.65 -4.67
C GLY A 637 -23.38 29.04 -5.33
N LEU A 638 -22.53 29.28 -6.34
CA LEU A 638 -22.53 30.53 -7.11
C LEU A 638 -23.71 30.61 -8.09
N TYR A 639 -24.31 29.47 -8.45
CA TYR A 639 -25.39 29.38 -9.44
C TYR A 639 -26.77 29.24 -8.79
N ALA A 640 -26.84 29.19 -7.45
CA ALA A 640 -28.07 29.02 -6.69
C ALA A 640 -28.52 30.35 -6.07
N ASP A 641 -29.22 31.22 -6.81
CA ASP A 641 -30.44 31.90 -6.29
C ASP A 641 -31.24 32.68 -7.37
N ASP A 642 -32.53 32.84 -7.05
CA ASP A 642 -33.68 33.35 -7.78
C ASP A 642 -33.60 34.85 -8.19
N GLY A 643 -33.54 35.09 -9.50
CA GLY A 643 -34.20 36.19 -10.24
C GLY A 643 -33.91 37.67 -9.96
N SER A 644 -33.26 38.07 -8.86
CA SER A 644 -33.08 39.49 -8.48
C SER A 644 -31.61 39.95 -8.43
N LEU A 645 -31.28 41.02 -9.16
CA LEU A 645 -29.91 41.57 -9.27
C LEU A 645 -29.28 42.03 -7.94
N ARG A 646 -30.11 42.46 -6.97
CA ARG A 646 -29.62 42.93 -5.65
C ARG A 646 -29.42 41.80 -4.64
N SER A 647 -30.22 40.72 -4.70
CA SER A 647 -29.95 39.50 -3.93
C SER A 647 -28.74 38.77 -4.48
N MET A 648 -28.50 38.82 -5.79
CA MET A 648 -27.33 38.26 -6.46
C MET A 648 -26.00 38.82 -5.91
N GLN A 649 -25.87 40.13 -5.68
CA GLN A 649 -24.60 40.73 -5.26
C GLN A 649 -24.27 40.46 -3.76
N MET A 650 -25.29 40.45 -2.89
CA MET A 650 -25.12 40.06 -1.48
C MET A 650 -24.96 38.54 -1.30
N GLY A 651 -25.66 37.74 -2.12
CA GLY A 651 -25.54 36.29 -2.17
C GLY A 651 -24.18 35.82 -2.70
N LEU A 652 -23.65 36.49 -3.73
CA LEU A 652 -22.33 36.20 -4.31
C LEU A 652 -21.19 36.45 -3.32
N GLY A 653 -21.24 37.54 -2.55
CA GLY A 653 -20.26 37.82 -1.50
C GLY A 653 -20.27 36.77 -0.39
N SER A 654 -21.46 36.32 0.03
CA SER A 654 -21.63 35.23 1.01
C SER A 654 -21.13 33.89 0.48
N ALA A 655 -21.49 33.53 -0.76
CA ALA A 655 -21.04 32.29 -1.40
C ALA A 655 -19.51 32.29 -1.63
N ALA A 656 -18.94 33.42 -2.05
CA ALA A 656 -17.50 33.57 -2.22
C ALA A 656 -16.76 33.51 -0.87
N TRP A 657 -17.34 34.04 0.21
CA TRP A 657 -16.82 33.87 1.56
C TRP A 657 -16.83 32.40 2.00
N SER A 658 -17.94 31.68 1.79
CA SER A 658 -18.01 30.24 2.08
C SER A 658 -16.96 29.44 1.30
N ILE A 659 -16.73 29.75 0.02
CA ILE A 659 -15.64 29.15 -0.77
C ILE A 659 -14.27 29.50 -0.18
N GLY A 660 -14.10 30.73 0.34
CA GLY A 660 -12.88 31.19 1.00
C GLY A 660 -12.51 30.44 2.28
N LEU A 661 -13.49 29.83 2.96
CA LEU A 661 -13.27 29.04 4.18
C LEU A 661 -12.84 27.59 3.89
N GLN A 662 -12.98 27.14 2.64
CA GLN A 662 -12.67 25.77 2.23
C GLN A 662 -11.16 25.52 2.21
N ALA A 663 -10.76 24.29 2.53
CA ALA A 663 -9.34 23.88 2.58
C ALA A 663 -8.58 24.14 1.27
N GLY A 664 -9.24 23.89 0.13
CA GLY A 664 -8.62 24.06 -1.19
C GLY A 664 -8.37 25.51 -1.61
N PHE A 665 -9.02 26.49 -0.96
CA PHE A 665 -8.83 27.91 -1.28
C PHE A 665 -7.38 28.35 -1.08
N GLU A 666 -6.75 27.89 0.01
CA GLU A 666 -5.34 28.18 0.31
C GLU A 666 -4.40 27.61 -0.77
N VAL A 667 -4.69 26.40 -1.24
CA VAL A 667 -3.91 25.72 -2.28
C VAL A 667 -4.01 26.48 -3.60
N LEU A 668 -5.22 26.88 -4.01
CA LEU A 668 -5.43 27.70 -5.22
C LEU A 668 -4.69 29.03 -5.15
N CYS A 669 -4.81 29.77 -4.04
CA CYS A 669 -4.15 31.06 -3.86
C CYS A 669 -2.63 30.93 -3.98
N ARG A 670 -2.03 29.88 -3.41
CA ARG A 670 -0.59 29.65 -3.48
C ARG A 670 -0.08 29.26 -4.85
N ILE A 671 -0.82 28.44 -5.59
CA ILE A 671 -0.43 28.02 -6.94
C ILE A 671 -0.57 29.20 -7.91
N LEU A 672 -1.74 29.87 -7.92
CA LEU A 672 -2.03 30.97 -8.84
C LEU A 672 -1.29 32.27 -8.47
N GLY A 673 -1.03 32.48 -7.18
CA GLY A 673 -0.28 33.63 -6.66
C GLY A 673 1.24 33.51 -6.83
N GLY A 674 1.75 32.50 -7.53
CA GLY A 674 3.16 32.46 -7.87
C GLY A 674 4.09 31.96 -6.74
N SER A 675 3.57 31.27 -5.72
CA SER A 675 4.38 30.89 -4.55
C SER A 675 5.39 29.76 -4.82
N LYS A 676 6.31 29.50 -3.88
CA LYS A 676 7.26 28.37 -3.94
C LYS A 676 6.58 27.00 -4.13
N LEU A 677 5.31 26.86 -3.76
CA LEU A 677 4.54 25.64 -3.98
C LEU A 677 4.45 25.28 -5.46
N LYS A 678 4.22 26.26 -6.34
CA LYS A 678 4.14 26.01 -7.80
C LYS A 678 5.46 25.44 -8.32
N ASP A 679 6.56 25.98 -7.81
CA ASP A 679 7.90 25.62 -8.26
C ASP A 679 8.23 24.20 -7.84
N GLU A 680 7.84 23.82 -6.61
CA GLU A 680 8.02 22.46 -6.09
C GLU A 680 7.18 21.44 -6.86
N LEU A 681 5.91 21.73 -7.18
CA LEU A 681 5.07 20.85 -8.00
C LEU A 681 5.69 20.60 -9.38
N PHE A 682 6.23 21.64 -10.03
CA PHE A 682 6.93 21.50 -11.31
C PHE A 682 8.23 20.70 -11.18
N ASN A 683 9.01 20.91 -10.11
CA ASN A 683 10.24 20.15 -9.86
C ASN A 683 9.96 18.66 -9.63
N ILE A 684 8.86 18.31 -8.94
CA ILE A 684 8.46 16.92 -8.72
C ILE A 684 8.17 16.24 -10.07
N VAL A 685 7.46 16.89 -10.99
CA VAL A 685 7.27 16.31 -12.33
C VAL A 685 8.62 16.18 -13.03
N ASP A 686 9.42 17.24 -13.08
CA ASP A 686 10.66 17.30 -13.86
C ASP A 686 11.75 16.31 -13.42
N ALA A 687 11.84 16.00 -12.12
CA ALA A 687 12.84 15.10 -11.57
C ALA A 687 12.49 13.61 -11.75
N ASN A 688 11.21 13.27 -11.95
CA ASN A 688 10.72 11.90 -11.84
C ASN A 688 10.36 11.24 -13.18
N VAL A 689 10.13 12.02 -14.25
CA VAL A 689 9.71 11.48 -15.56
C VAL A 689 10.66 10.42 -16.11
N GLY A 690 11.97 10.67 -16.11
CA GLY A 690 12.95 9.72 -16.66
C GLY A 690 12.93 8.36 -15.96
N GLN A 691 12.83 8.36 -14.63
CA GLN A 691 12.85 7.13 -13.83
C GLN A 691 11.51 6.37 -13.92
N LEU A 692 10.39 7.08 -14.13
CA LEU A 692 9.10 6.47 -14.40
C LEU A 692 9.03 5.80 -15.77
N ILE A 693 9.71 6.34 -16.78
CA ILE A 693 9.78 5.74 -18.12
C ILE A 693 10.69 4.50 -18.10
N GLU A 694 11.82 4.56 -17.39
CA GLU A 694 12.77 3.43 -17.31
C GLU A 694 12.26 2.25 -16.49
N GLY A 695 11.25 2.45 -15.62
CA GLY A 695 10.57 1.39 -14.85
C GLY A 695 11.43 0.70 -13.78
N LYS A 696 12.70 1.07 -13.60
CA LYS A 696 13.63 0.47 -12.64
C LYS A 696 13.62 1.23 -11.31
N ASN A 697 13.49 0.50 -10.19
CA ASN A 697 13.55 1.03 -8.81
C ASN A 697 12.51 2.14 -8.49
N VAL A 698 11.33 2.10 -9.12
CA VAL A 698 10.23 3.03 -8.79
C VAL A 698 9.42 2.45 -7.61
N THR A 699 9.41 3.15 -6.48
CA THR A 699 8.54 2.81 -5.35
C THR A 699 7.09 3.21 -5.65
N ARG A 700 6.12 2.50 -5.06
CA ARG A 700 4.68 2.78 -5.24
C ARG A 700 4.31 4.18 -4.74
N GLU A 701 4.92 4.61 -3.65
CA GLU A 701 4.68 5.92 -3.04
C GLU A 701 5.12 7.05 -3.98
N ARG A 702 6.19 6.80 -4.74
CA ARG A 702 6.71 7.76 -5.70
C ARG A 702 5.82 7.91 -6.92
N SER A 703 5.31 6.82 -7.49
CA SER A 703 4.35 6.90 -8.61
C SER A 703 3.08 7.64 -8.17
N LYS A 704 2.58 7.35 -6.97
CA LYS A 704 1.43 8.05 -6.37
C LYS A 704 1.71 9.54 -6.16
N ALA A 705 2.89 9.93 -5.66
CA ALA A 705 3.25 11.33 -5.51
C ALA A 705 3.22 12.08 -6.87
N VAL A 706 3.74 11.46 -7.94
CA VAL A 706 3.66 12.06 -9.29
C VAL A 706 2.21 12.13 -9.77
N LEU A 707 1.42 11.06 -9.60
CA LEU A 707 0.01 11.04 -9.96
C LEU A 707 -0.77 12.15 -9.24
N SER A 708 -0.66 12.29 -7.92
CA SER A 708 -1.30 13.35 -7.15
C SER A 708 -0.85 14.74 -7.60
N THR A 709 0.43 14.93 -7.92
CA THR A 709 0.94 16.20 -8.48
C THR A 709 0.24 16.54 -9.79
N VAL A 710 0.16 15.59 -10.71
CA VAL A 710 -0.45 15.79 -12.03
C VAL A 710 -1.96 16.00 -11.90
N ARG A 711 -2.66 15.30 -10.99
CA ARG A 711 -4.07 15.53 -10.68
C ARG A 711 -4.33 16.92 -10.08
N ILE A 712 -3.47 17.40 -9.18
CA ILE A 712 -3.53 18.77 -8.66
C ILE A 712 -3.46 19.78 -9.81
N LEU A 713 -2.48 19.63 -10.71
CA LEU A 713 -2.33 20.53 -11.86
C LEU A 713 -3.58 20.50 -12.76
N LYS A 714 -4.10 19.31 -13.09
CA LYS A 714 -5.35 19.16 -13.85
C LYS A 714 -6.51 19.89 -13.18
N ARG A 715 -6.72 19.67 -11.88
CA ARG A 715 -7.84 20.28 -11.14
C ARG A 715 -7.74 21.80 -11.09
N VAL A 716 -6.52 22.35 -10.90
CA VAL A 716 -6.29 23.79 -10.95
C VAL A 716 -6.61 24.36 -12.33
N LEU A 717 -6.21 23.68 -13.42
CA LEU A 717 -6.52 24.11 -14.80
C LEU A 717 -8.02 24.19 -15.09
N GLU A 718 -8.81 23.26 -14.54
CA GLU A 718 -10.27 23.24 -14.69
C GLU A 718 -10.96 24.40 -13.94
N VAL A 719 -10.44 24.74 -12.76
CA VAL A 719 -11.12 25.63 -11.80
C VAL A 719 -10.65 27.10 -11.90
N GLN A 720 -9.41 27.35 -12.32
CA GLN A 720 -8.76 28.67 -12.29
C GLN A 720 -9.58 29.80 -12.94
N THR A 721 -10.36 29.52 -13.99
CA THR A 721 -11.09 30.54 -14.75
C THR A 721 -12.24 31.14 -13.93
N VAL A 722 -13.03 30.29 -13.28
CA VAL A 722 -14.14 30.69 -12.38
C VAL A 722 -13.56 31.37 -11.14
N PHE A 723 -12.50 30.82 -10.58
CA PHE A 723 -11.85 31.37 -9.40
C PHE A 723 -11.32 32.80 -9.61
N LEU A 724 -10.48 33.02 -10.63
CA LEU A 724 -9.85 34.32 -10.89
C LEU A 724 -10.87 35.39 -11.33
N ARG A 725 -11.89 35.01 -12.12
CA ARG A 725 -12.85 35.99 -12.67
C ARG A 725 -14.00 36.32 -11.75
N ILE A 726 -14.46 35.34 -10.95
CA ILE A 726 -15.69 35.49 -10.16
C ILE A 726 -15.36 35.54 -8.67
N VAL A 727 -14.73 34.50 -8.11
CA VAL A 727 -14.56 34.37 -6.66
C VAL A 727 -13.56 35.37 -6.09
N ALA A 728 -12.38 35.51 -6.69
CA ALA A 728 -11.36 36.45 -6.22
C ALA A 728 -11.90 37.89 -6.19
N ASN A 729 -12.55 38.31 -7.29
CA ASN A 729 -13.16 39.64 -7.40
C ASN A 729 -14.27 39.86 -6.37
N ALA A 730 -15.16 38.88 -6.16
CA ALA A 730 -16.23 38.98 -5.16
C ALA A 730 -15.68 39.10 -3.72
N ILE A 731 -14.56 38.45 -3.40
CA ILE A 731 -13.89 38.57 -2.09
C ILE A 731 -13.23 39.94 -1.92
N PHE A 732 -12.59 40.47 -2.97
CA PHE A 732 -12.01 41.81 -2.98
C PHE A 732 -13.10 42.88 -2.79
N ASP A 733 -14.18 42.81 -3.58
CA ASP A 733 -15.31 43.74 -3.50
C ASP A 733 -16.04 43.66 -2.16
N GLY A 734 -16.07 42.48 -1.55
CA GLY A 734 -16.64 42.24 -0.22
C GLY A 734 -15.78 42.74 0.96
N GLY A 735 -14.59 43.29 0.71
CA GLY A 735 -13.69 43.81 1.76
C GLY A 735 -13.04 42.72 2.63
N ASN A 736 -13.19 41.44 2.25
CA ASN A 736 -12.76 40.28 3.04
C ASN A 736 -11.37 39.76 2.66
N ALA A 737 -10.74 40.34 1.64
CA ALA A 737 -9.43 39.93 1.13
C ALA A 737 -8.32 39.88 2.19
N GLY A 738 -8.33 40.82 3.16
CA GLY A 738 -7.36 40.82 4.26
C GLY A 738 -7.59 39.75 5.31
N SER A 739 -8.84 39.29 5.52
CA SER A 739 -9.15 38.22 6.47
C SER A 739 -8.84 36.83 5.92
N LEU A 740 -8.81 36.71 4.57
CA LEU A 740 -8.50 35.50 3.82
C LEU A 740 -7.08 35.51 3.21
N ASP A 741 -6.23 36.49 3.59
CA ASP A 741 -4.88 36.72 3.05
C ASP A 741 -4.78 36.47 1.53
N LEU A 742 -5.70 37.04 0.76
CA LEU A 742 -5.75 36.85 -0.69
C LEU A 742 -4.54 37.54 -1.34
N PRO A 743 -3.75 36.86 -2.19
CA PRO A 743 -2.61 37.49 -2.86
C PRO A 743 -3.04 38.69 -3.71
N SER A 744 -2.22 39.73 -3.71
CA SER A 744 -2.50 40.98 -4.45
C SER A 744 -2.40 40.84 -5.97
N SER A 745 -1.69 39.81 -6.46
CA SER A 745 -1.58 39.46 -7.87
C SER A 745 -1.64 37.95 -8.04
N MET A 746 -2.46 37.48 -8.97
CA MET A 746 -2.59 36.07 -9.32
C MET A 746 -2.67 35.93 -10.84
N ASP A 747 -1.95 34.96 -11.37
CA ASP A 747 -1.96 34.62 -12.80
C ASP A 747 -2.43 33.18 -13.00
N SER A 748 -2.95 32.89 -14.20
CA SER A 748 -3.39 31.55 -14.59
C SER A 748 -2.21 30.57 -14.65
N LEU A 749 -2.45 29.31 -14.26
CA LEU A 749 -1.48 28.21 -14.32
C LEU A 749 -0.94 27.98 -15.73
N ASP A 750 -1.75 28.21 -16.77
CA ASP A 750 -1.32 28.15 -18.17
C ASP A 750 -0.18 29.12 -18.47
N SER A 751 -0.22 30.32 -17.88
CA SER A 751 0.84 31.32 -18.04
C SER A 751 2.14 30.85 -17.39
N TRP A 752 2.05 30.32 -16.17
CA TRP A 752 3.20 29.77 -15.45
C TRP A 752 3.84 28.58 -16.17
N LEU A 753 3.04 27.72 -16.79
CA LEU A 753 3.53 26.59 -17.60
C LEU A 753 4.17 27.06 -18.91
N ALA A 754 3.63 28.11 -19.54
CA ALA A 754 4.23 28.69 -20.74
C ALA A 754 5.64 29.28 -20.49
N GLU A 755 5.91 29.74 -19.27
CA GLU A 755 7.25 30.20 -18.84
C GLU A 755 8.26 29.05 -18.66
N ARG A 756 7.80 27.81 -18.43
CA ARG A 756 8.62 26.61 -18.19
C ARG A 756 8.40 25.54 -19.26
N PRO A 757 9.03 25.65 -20.44
CA PRO A 757 8.83 24.70 -21.53
C PRO A 757 9.25 23.26 -21.18
N ARG A 758 10.24 23.09 -20.28
CA ARG A 758 10.71 21.76 -19.83
C ARG A 758 9.59 20.96 -19.16
N THR A 759 8.84 21.57 -18.26
CA THR A 759 7.75 20.89 -17.54
C THR A 759 6.62 20.50 -18.48
N VAL A 760 6.32 21.31 -19.50
CA VAL A 760 5.33 20.97 -20.53
C VAL A 760 5.74 19.75 -21.36
N VAL A 761 7.03 19.67 -21.74
CA VAL A 761 7.58 18.49 -22.44
C VAL A 761 7.52 17.25 -21.54
N ASN A 762 7.90 17.39 -20.27
CA ASN A 762 7.89 16.30 -19.31
C ASN A 762 6.47 15.78 -19.02
N LEU A 763 5.48 16.66 -18.93
CA LEU A 763 4.06 16.28 -18.83
C LEU A 763 3.60 15.49 -20.07
N ALA A 764 4.08 15.84 -21.27
CA ALA A 764 3.77 15.08 -22.48
C ALA A 764 4.48 13.72 -22.52
N LEU A 765 5.69 13.63 -21.98
CA LEU A 765 6.48 12.40 -21.89
C LEU A 765 5.88 11.35 -20.95
N LEU A 766 5.05 11.76 -19.98
CA LEU A 766 4.39 10.82 -19.06
C LEU A 766 3.48 9.81 -19.77
N ILE A 767 3.12 10.03 -21.05
CA ILE A 767 2.42 9.04 -21.88
C ILE A 767 3.20 7.72 -22.05
N ASN A 768 4.53 7.80 -21.96
CA ASN A 768 5.47 6.69 -22.11
C ASN A 768 5.70 5.90 -20.82
N CYS A 769 4.97 6.19 -19.74
CA CYS A 769 5.07 5.39 -18.53
C CYS A 769 4.54 3.97 -18.81
N GLN A 770 5.45 3.01 -18.99
CA GLN A 770 5.15 1.59 -19.19
C GLN A 770 5.67 0.82 -17.98
N SER A 771 4.84 0.66 -16.96
CA SER A 771 5.12 -0.30 -15.90
C SER A 771 3.97 -1.27 -15.82
N THR A 772 4.21 -2.49 -16.32
CA THR A 772 3.27 -3.63 -16.33
C THR A 772 2.85 -4.09 -14.92
N VAL A 773 3.44 -3.52 -13.87
CA VAL A 773 3.23 -3.92 -12.47
C VAL A 773 2.44 -2.86 -11.68
N MET A 774 2.28 -1.63 -12.19
CA MET A 774 1.73 -0.51 -11.41
C MET A 774 0.34 -0.08 -11.89
N GLU A 775 -0.67 -0.28 -11.05
CA GLU A 775 -2.06 0.18 -11.24
C GLU A 775 -2.16 1.68 -11.55
N GLU A 776 -1.20 2.47 -11.05
CA GLU A 776 -1.22 3.93 -11.18
C GLU A 776 -0.65 4.44 -12.52
N SER A 777 0.02 3.59 -13.31
CA SER A 777 0.75 4.02 -14.52
C SER A 777 -0.16 4.46 -15.68
N ASP A 778 -1.24 3.72 -15.92
CA ASP A 778 -2.25 4.06 -16.92
C ASP A 778 -3.03 5.32 -16.55
N GLU A 779 -3.24 5.53 -15.27
CA GLU A 779 -3.90 6.73 -14.79
C GLU A 779 -3.04 7.97 -15.01
N ILE A 780 -1.74 7.90 -14.71
CA ILE A 780 -0.79 9.00 -15.01
C ILE A 780 -0.88 9.40 -16.48
N CYS A 781 -0.93 8.41 -17.39
CA CYS A 781 -1.09 8.64 -18.83
C CYS A 781 -2.41 9.36 -19.14
N TRP A 782 -3.52 8.91 -18.56
CA TRP A 782 -4.83 9.53 -18.75
C TRP A 782 -4.86 11.00 -18.29
N VAL A 783 -4.33 11.30 -17.10
CA VAL A 783 -4.29 12.68 -16.58
C VAL A 783 -3.38 13.55 -17.46
N ALA A 784 -2.23 13.03 -17.91
CA ALA A 784 -1.31 13.73 -18.80
C ALA A 784 -1.97 14.15 -20.12
N VAL A 785 -2.72 13.25 -20.77
CA VAL A 785 -3.47 13.55 -22.00
C VAL A 785 -4.53 14.63 -21.76
N LYS A 786 -5.27 14.57 -20.64
CA LYS A 786 -6.27 15.59 -20.30
C LYS A 786 -5.64 16.96 -19.99
N ILE A 787 -4.48 17.01 -19.36
CA ILE A 787 -3.73 18.27 -19.18
C ILE A 787 -3.32 18.84 -20.53
N LEU A 788 -2.77 18.03 -21.43
CA LEU A 788 -2.41 18.49 -22.78
C LEU A 788 -3.63 19.01 -23.55
N ALA A 789 -4.80 18.40 -23.39
CA ALA A 789 -6.06 18.88 -23.98
C ALA A 789 -6.46 20.25 -23.43
N ASN A 790 -6.40 20.44 -22.11
CA ASN A 790 -6.67 21.73 -21.46
C ASN A 790 -5.67 22.81 -21.88
N LEU A 791 -4.39 22.47 -22.00
CA LEU A 791 -3.36 23.41 -22.47
C LEU A 791 -3.55 23.77 -23.94
N ALA A 792 -3.96 22.83 -24.78
CA ALA A 792 -4.23 23.07 -26.20
C ALA A 792 -5.44 23.99 -26.43
N SER A 793 -6.44 23.96 -25.55
CA SER A 793 -7.63 24.82 -25.60
C SER A 793 -7.44 26.17 -24.87
N SER A 794 -6.40 26.31 -24.05
CA SER A 794 -6.12 27.54 -23.30
C SER A 794 -5.84 28.75 -24.20
N VAL A 795 -6.10 29.96 -23.69
CA VAL A 795 -5.95 31.22 -24.45
C VAL A 795 -4.50 31.72 -24.50
N ASN A 796 -3.64 31.29 -23.56
CA ASN A 796 -2.28 31.82 -23.40
C ASN A 796 -1.24 31.16 -24.31
N PHE A 797 -1.47 29.92 -24.73
CA PHE A 797 -0.58 29.19 -25.65
C PHE A 797 -0.79 29.54 -27.16
N PRO A 798 -2.00 29.86 -27.66
CA PRO A 798 -2.17 30.41 -28.99
C PRO A 798 -1.78 31.90 -29.02
N ALA A 799 -0.49 32.18 -29.25
CA ALA A 799 -0.02 33.56 -29.44
C ALA A 799 -0.78 34.28 -30.59
N PRO A 800 -1.18 35.54 -30.42
CA PRO A 800 -1.89 36.30 -31.46
C PRO A 800 -1.04 36.59 -32.70
N ASP A 801 0.30 36.66 -32.56
CA ASP A 801 1.21 37.24 -33.58
C ASP A 801 2.17 36.25 -34.27
N LYS A 802 2.13 34.93 -33.98
CA LYS A 802 3.00 33.92 -34.62
C LYS A 802 2.19 32.83 -35.33
N ASN A 803 2.65 32.40 -36.51
CA ASN A 803 1.99 31.40 -37.37
C ASN A 803 1.91 29.97 -36.77
N VAL A 804 2.47 29.72 -35.59
CA VAL A 804 2.54 28.41 -34.93
C VAL A 804 2.13 28.56 -33.46
N ASN A 805 1.31 27.62 -32.96
CA ASN A 805 0.93 27.56 -31.54
C ASN A 805 2.20 27.39 -30.67
N VAL A 806 2.33 28.17 -29.59
CA VAL A 806 3.52 28.15 -28.72
C VAL A 806 3.72 26.75 -28.15
N LEU A 807 2.65 26.05 -27.78
CA LEU A 807 2.70 24.68 -27.28
C LEU A 807 3.35 23.72 -28.28
N VAL A 808 2.94 23.81 -29.55
CA VAL A 808 3.49 22.95 -30.60
C VAL A 808 4.95 23.31 -30.88
N SER A 809 5.28 24.60 -30.85
CA SER A 809 6.67 25.03 -31.01
C SER A 809 7.59 24.55 -29.88
N ILE A 810 7.07 24.37 -28.67
CA ILE A 810 7.81 23.82 -27.52
C ILE A 810 8.02 22.33 -27.71
N LEU A 811 6.97 21.57 -28.06
CA LEU A 811 7.04 20.11 -28.23
C LEU A 811 7.91 19.71 -29.42
N GLU A 812 7.83 20.42 -30.55
CA GLU A 812 8.61 20.12 -31.76
C GLU A 812 10.10 20.43 -31.59
N ARG A 813 10.45 21.41 -30.75
CA ARG A 813 11.86 21.76 -30.46
C ARG A 813 12.51 20.81 -29.45
N SER A 814 11.73 19.96 -28.80
CA SER A 814 12.22 19.01 -27.81
C SER A 814 12.95 17.84 -28.46
N GLU A 815 14.01 17.38 -27.83
CA GLU A 815 14.71 16.12 -28.19
C GLU A 815 13.79 14.89 -28.07
N PHE A 816 12.76 14.98 -27.22
CA PHE A 816 11.82 13.91 -26.94
C PHE A 816 10.59 13.91 -27.87
N SER A 817 10.54 14.79 -28.87
CA SER A 817 9.38 14.97 -29.76
C SER A 817 8.90 13.64 -30.38
N ARG A 818 9.83 12.82 -30.88
CA ARG A 818 9.52 11.51 -31.49
C ARG A 818 9.04 10.49 -30.46
N GLN A 819 9.67 10.46 -29.29
CA GLN A 819 9.29 9.54 -28.21
C GLN A 819 7.87 9.82 -27.72
N ILE A 820 7.47 11.09 -27.67
CA ILE A 820 6.09 11.46 -27.32
C ILE A 820 5.13 10.89 -28.36
N VAL A 821 5.36 11.14 -29.66
CA VAL A 821 4.47 10.63 -30.73
C VAL A 821 4.38 9.10 -30.71
N TYR A 822 5.50 8.41 -30.55
CA TYR A 822 5.53 6.95 -30.45
C TYR A 822 4.68 6.44 -29.28
N GLY A 823 4.77 7.07 -28.10
CA GLY A 823 3.93 6.74 -26.96
C GLY A 823 2.43 6.85 -27.21
N PHE A 824 2.01 7.91 -27.91
CA PHE A 824 0.60 8.06 -28.30
C PHE A 824 0.15 6.97 -29.27
N VAL A 825 1.02 6.52 -30.19
CA VAL A 825 0.73 5.42 -31.12
C VAL A 825 0.61 4.10 -30.36
N GLU A 826 1.61 3.75 -29.56
CA GLU A 826 1.62 2.50 -28.80
C GLU A 826 0.41 2.38 -27.86
N ARG A 827 0.03 3.47 -27.18
CA ARG A 827 -1.17 3.49 -26.31
C ARG A 827 -2.48 3.28 -27.08
N LEU A 828 -2.54 3.65 -28.36
CA LEU A 828 -3.67 3.37 -29.24
C LEU A 828 -3.67 1.92 -29.76
N GLU A 829 -2.49 1.30 -29.90
CA GLU A 829 -2.29 -0.07 -30.41
C GLU A 829 -2.46 -1.18 -29.37
N LEU A 830 -2.32 -0.87 -28.08
CA LEU A 830 -2.68 -1.83 -27.01
C LEU A 830 -4.10 -2.35 -27.29
N ASP A 831 -4.46 -3.55 -26.82
CA ASP A 831 -5.83 -4.07 -26.87
C ASP A 831 -6.18 -4.65 -25.49
N GLU A 832 -7.32 -4.26 -24.94
CA GLU A 832 -7.83 -4.74 -23.64
C GLU A 832 -9.17 -5.44 -23.91
N ASP A 833 -9.38 -6.62 -23.33
CA ASP A 833 -10.62 -7.37 -23.51
C ASP A 833 -11.81 -6.58 -22.95
N GLU A 834 -12.81 -6.28 -23.79
CA GLU A 834 -14.04 -5.62 -23.34
C GLU A 834 -14.74 -6.48 -22.28
N PRO A 835 -15.14 -5.93 -21.12
CA PRO A 835 -15.88 -6.69 -20.12
C PRO A 835 -17.25 -7.08 -20.69
N VAL A 836 -17.38 -8.36 -21.08
CA VAL A 836 -18.64 -8.95 -21.54
C VAL A 836 -19.58 -9.11 -20.33
N GLY A 837 -20.41 -8.09 -20.06
CA GLY A 837 -21.45 -8.18 -19.04
C GLY A 837 -22.45 -7.02 -19.10
N LYS A 838 -23.70 -7.29 -19.48
CA LYS A 838 -24.83 -6.36 -19.25
C LYS A 838 -25.18 -6.37 -17.75
N PRO A 839 -25.59 -5.23 -17.16
CA PRO A 839 -25.94 -5.17 -15.76
C PRO A 839 -27.24 -5.96 -15.54
N GLN A 840 -27.16 -7.05 -14.77
CA GLN A 840 -28.32 -7.80 -14.33
C GLN A 840 -28.26 -7.93 -12.81
N GLY A 841 -29.00 -7.04 -12.13
CA GLY A 841 -29.65 -7.24 -10.83
C GLY A 841 -28.80 -7.45 -9.57
N ASP A 842 -29.03 -6.59 -8.57
CA ASP A 842 -28.77 -6.80 -7.13
C ASP A 842 -27.33 -6.83 -6.61
N VAL A 843 -26.52 -5.82 -6.97
CA VAL A 843 -25.41 -5.42 -6.10
C VAL A 843 -25.96 -4.47 -5.04
N ARG A 844 -25.95 -4.93 -3.79
CA ARG A 844 -26.23 -4.09 -2.62
C ARG A 844 -25.27 -2.91 -2.60
N ASP A 845 -25.84 -1.74 -2.39
CA ASP A 845 -25.21 -0.42 -2.34
C ASP A 845 -24.17 -0.32 -1.20
N ASP A 846 -22.96 -0.84 -1.43
CA ASP A 846 -21.78 -0.57 -0.59
C ASP A 846 -21.06 0.68 -1.13
N GLY A 847 -21.52 1.85 -0.64
CA GLY A 847 -21.09 3.18 -1.06
C GLY A 847 -19.66 3.59 -0.69
N ARG A 848 -18.63 2.82 -1.08
CA ARG A 848 -17.23 3.16 -0.79
C ARG A 848 -16.26 3.33 -1.96
N LEU A 849 -16.62 3.00 -3.22
CA LEU A 849 -15.64 3.07 -4.32
C LEU A 849 -16.14 3.70 -5.64
N MET A 850 -17.37 4.21 -5.67
CA MET A 850 -18.00 4.80 -6.88
C MET A 850 -18.07 6.34 -6.88
N ALA A 851 -17.43 7.03 -5.92
CA ALA A 851 -17.57 8.48 -5.77
C ALA A 851 -16.66 9.32 -6.69
N ASP A 852 -15.76 8.71 -7.47
CA ASP A 852 -14.73 9.44 -8.23
C ASP A 852 -15.13 9.78 -9.68
N PHE A 853 -16.33 9.38 -10.13
CA PHE A 853 -16.82 9.69 -11.48
C PHE A 853 -18.28 10.15 -11.48
N HIS A 854 -18.52 11.42 -11.14
CA HIS A 854 -19.68 12.14 -11.65
C HIS A 854 -19.29 13.55 -12.11
N PRO A 855 -19.68 13.97 -13.32
CA PRO A 855 -19.66 15.38 -13.69
C PRO A 855 -20.68 16.15 -12.83
N HIS A 856 -20.34 17.39 -12.45
CA HIS A 856 -21.22 18.28 -11.71
C HIS A 856 -22.62 18.39 -12.37
N PRO A 857 -23.70 18.42 -11.58
CA PRO A 857 -25.05 18.61 -12.12
C PRO A 857 -25.18 20.06 -12.59
N GLY A 858 -25.18 20.28 -13.91
CA GLY A 858 -25.31 21.62 -14.48
C GLY A 858 -25.17 21.71 -16.00
N SER A 859 -24.56 20.71 -16.67
CA SER A 859 -24.59 20.64 -18.13
C SER A 859 -25.80 19.82 -18.58
N GLY A 860 -26.66 20.43 -19.40
CA GLY A 860 -27.79 19.76 -20.04
C GLY A 860 -27.37 18.42 -20.67
N VAL A 861 -28.24 17.44 -20.48
CA VAL A 861 -28.09 16.06 -20.96
C VAL A 861 -27.97 16.06 -22.48
N ASP A 862 -26.78 15.74 -23.00
CA ASP A 862 -26.62 15.14 -24.32
C ASP A 862 -26.39 13.63 -24.13
N GLU A 863 -27.36 12.82 -24.56
CA GLU A 863 -27.41 11.35 -24.49
C GLU A 863 -26.33 10.61 -25.32
N SER A 864 -25.16 11.21 -25.55
CA SER A 864 -24.10 10.62 -26.42
C SER A 864 -22.72 10.45 -25.79
N SER A 865 -22.50 10.85 -24.52
CA SER A 865 -21.23 10.58 -23.84
C SER A 865 -21.27 9.22 -23.14
N THR A 866 -20.78 8.18 -23.80
CA THR A 866 -20.49 6.88 -23.19
C THR A 866 -19.36 7.07 -22.17
N THR A 867 -19.69 7.15 -20.87
CA THR A 867 -18.68 7.07 -19.81
C THR A 867 -18.05 5.68 -19.85
N PRO A 868 -16.71 5.54 -19.96
CA PRO A 868 -16.07 4.24 -20.00
C PRO A 868 -16.33 3.48 -18.69
N PHE A 869 -16.76 2.23 -18.79
CA PHE A 869 -16.95 1.34 -17.65
C PHE A 869 -15.59 0.94 -17.08
N VAL A 870 -15.24 1.50 -15.92
CA VAL A 870 -14.10 1.04 -15.13
C VAL A 870 -14.63 0.16 -14.01
N THR A 871 -14.34 -1.14 -14.04
CA THR A 871 -14.73 -2.08 -12.98
C THR A 871 -13.52 -2.41 -12.12
N VAL A 872 -13.69 -2.37 -10.80
CA VAL A 872 -12.69 -2.84 -9.84
C VAL A 872 -12.96 -4.32 -9.55
N ASP A 873 -11.98 -5.18 -9.77
CA ASP A 873 -12.06 -6.59 -9.37
C ASP A 873 -11.95 -6.69 -7.84
N GLU A 874 -12.99 -7.17 -7.16
CA GLU A 874 -13.06 -7.22 -5.69
C GLU A 874 -12.01 -8.14 -5.05
N ARG A 875 -11.44 -9.09 -5.80
CA ARG A 875 -10.43 -10.03 -5.30
C ARG A 875 -8.99 -9.53 -5.48
N THR A 876 -8.73 -8.74 -6.51
CA THR A 876 -7.37 -8.27 -6.86
C THR A 876 -7.19 -6.76 -6.75
N GLY A 877 -8.28 -5.99 -6.61
CA GLY A 877 -8.25 -4.53 -6.65
C GLY A 877 -8.03 -3.94 -8.05
N GLN A 878 -7.84 -4.77 -9.09
CA GLN A 878 -7.48 -4.30 -10.43
C GLN A 878 -8.61 -3.50 -11.10
N ARG A 879 -8.28 -2.29 -11.57
CA ARG A 879 -9.16 -1.43 -12.38
C ARG A 879 -9.08 -1.86 -13.84
N ARG A 880 -10.09 -2.59 -14.32
CA ARG A 880 -10.23 -2.93 -15.76
C ARG A 880 -10.82 -1.75 -16.53
N GLY A 881 -10.34 -1.49 -17.74
CA GLY A 881 -10.85 -0.45 -18.65
C GLY A 881 -10.08 0.88 -18.67
N MET A 882 -8.96 0.99 -17.95
CA MET A 882 -8.15 2.22 -17.96
C MET A 882 -7.38 2.41 -19.27
N VAL A 883 -6.94 1.33 -19.92
CA VAL A 883 -6.30 1.43 -21.25
C VAL A 883 -7.31 1.97 -22.26
N HIS A 884 -8.55 1.51 -22.18
CA HIS A 884 -9.65 2.06 -22.99
C HIS A 884 -9.90 3.55 -22.70
N ALA A 885 -9.95 3.95 -21.42
CA ALA A 885 -10.14 5.35 -21.04
C ALA A 885 -9.02 6.28 -21.56
N VAL A 886 -7.77 5.81 -21.58
CA VAL A 886 -6.63 6.53 -22.18
C VAL A 886 -6.85 6.70 -23.69
N ARG A 887 -7.26 5.66 -24.42
CA ARG A 887 -7.54 5.77 -25.86
C ARG A 887 -8.65 6.76 -26.17
N VAL A 888 -9.75 6.71 -25.43
CA VAL A 888 -10.84 7.66 -25.58
C VAL A 888 -10.34 9.09 -25.34
N ALA A 889 -9.54 9.31 -24.30
CA ALA A 889 -8.97 10.63 -24.03
C ALA A 889 -8.04 11.13 -25.15
N ILE A 890 -7.24 10.23 -25.77
CA ILE A 890 -6.40 10.56 -26.93
C ILE A 890 -7.27 10.94 -28.13
N LEU A 891 -8.33 10.16 -28.40
CA LEU A 891 -9.26 10.44 -29.49
C LEU A 891 -10.00 11.77 -29.28
N ASP A 892 -10.45 12.06 -28.06
CA ASP A 892 -11.07 13.35 -27.70
C ASP A 892 -10.11 14.51 -27.99
N LEU A 893 -8.84 14.39 -27.58
CA LEU A 893 -7.81 15.40 -27.83
C LEU A 893 -7.63 15.66 -29.34
N LEU A 894 -7.57 14.60 -30.14
CA LEU A 894 -7.43 14.69 -31.59
C LEU A 894 -8.68 15.34 -32.23
N LEU A 895 -9.88 14.91 -31.82
CA LEU A 895 -11.14 15.42 -32.36
C LEU A 895 -11.36 16.90 -32.02
N GLU A 896 -11.14 17.29 -30.77
CA GLU A 896 -11.30 18.68 -30.33
C GLU A 896 -10.27 19.60 -31.02
N GLY A 897 -9.02 19.12 -31.14
CA GLY A 897 -7.96 19.84 -31.85
C GLY A 897 -8.22 20.00 -33.36
N LEU A 898 -8.93 19.05 -33.99
CA LEU A 898 -9.29 19.11 -35.41
C LEU A 898 -10.58 19.92 -35.65
N ARG A 899 -11.56 19.88 -34.75
CA ARG A 899 -12.79 20.70 -34.81
C ARG A 899 -12.45 22.19 -34.81
N GLY A 900 -11.49 22.62 -33.99
CA GLY A 900 -10.98 23.99 -33.98
C GLY A 900 -10.28 24.43 -35.29
N ALA A 901 -9.80 23.48 -36.11
CA ALA A 901 -9.17 23.76 -37.41
C ALA A 901 -10.18 23.91 -38.57
N GLY A 902 -11.40 23.39 -38.42
CA GLY A 902 -12.46 23.39 -39.45
C GLY A 902 -13.13 24.75 -39.69
N GLU A 903 -13.12 25.66 -38.71
CA GLU A 903 -13.83 26.96 -38.77
C GLU A 903 -13.02 28.10 -39.45
N GLY A 904 -12.03 27.79 -40.28
CA GLY A 904 -11.25 28.80 -41.01
C GLY A 904 -10.05 29.38 -40.23
N LYS A 905 -9.73 28.86 -39.04
CA LYS A 905 -8.45 29.11 -38.36
C LYS A 905 -7.39 28.12 -38.87
N SER A 906 -6.69 28.51 -39.94
CA SER A 906 -5.56 27.78 -40.53
C SER A 906 -4.31 27.80 -39.63
N ARG A 907 -4.40 27.31 -38.39
CA ARG A 907 -3.25 27.21 -37.46
C ARG A 907 -3.00 25.73 -37.14
N PRO A 908 -1.77 25.22 -37.33
CA PRO A 908 -1.46 23.84 -36.99
C PRO A 908 -1.45 23.67 -35.46
N GLY A 909 -2.31 22.79 -34.96
CA GLY A 909 -2.51 22.50 -33.53
C GLY A 909 -1.79 21.23 -33.06
N VAL A 910 -1.88 20.93 -31.76
CA VAL A 910 -1.27 19.73 -31.15
C VAL A 910 -1.75 18.45 -31.82
N ALA A 911 -3.02 18.38 -32.25
CA ALA A 911 -3.55 17.22 -32.97
C ALA A 911 -2.80 16.94 -34.29
N LEU A 912 -2.44 17.98 -35.05
CA LEU A 912 -1.69 17.82 -36.30
C LEU A 912 -0.23 17.39 -36.05
N PHE A 913 0.37 17.85 -34.97
CA PHE A 913 1.68 17.40 -34.50
C PHE A 913 1.67 15.90 -34.14
N LEU A 914 0.70 15.46 -33.35
CA LEU A 914 0.57 14.06 -32.93
C LEU A 914 0.27 13.11 -34.10
N LEU A 915 -0.41 13.60 -35.14
CA LEU A 915 -0.66 12.86 -36.40
C LEU A 915 0.55 12.82 -37.35
N GLY A 916 1.70 13.41 -36.98
CA GLY A 916 2.93 13.37 -37.77
C GLY A 916 3.00 14.38 -38.93
N TYR A 917 2.15 15.41 -38.95
CA TYR A 917 2.22 16.47 -39.97
C TYR A 917 3.33 17.49 -39.65
N ASP A 918 4.04 17.97 -40.67
CA ASP A 918 5.03 19.06 -40.53
C ASP A 918 4.36 20.41 -40.20
N VAL A 919 4.33 20.73 -38.91
CA VAL A 919 3.68 21.92 -38.33
C VAL A 919 4.29 23.25 -38.84
N ARG A 920 5.45 23.24 -39.52
CA ARG A 920 6.08 24.45 -40.07
C ARG A 920 5.46 24.94 -41.37
N ARG A 921 4.72 24.08 -42.07
CA ARG A 921 4.06 24.40 -43.35
C ARG A 921 2.53 24.44 -43.14
N GLY A 922 1.84 25.31 -43.88
CA GLY A 922 0.38 25.32 -43.86
C GLY A 922 -0.16 23.93 -44.27
N VAL A 923 -1.22 23.47 -43.61
CA VAL A 923 -1.83 22.11 -43.71
C VAL A 923 -2.03 21.61 -45.16
N LYS A 924 -2.11 22.51 -46.14
CA LYS A 924 -2.21 22.20 -47.57
C LYS A 924 -0.89 21.78 -48.24
N ARG A 925 0.26 21.80 -47.54
CA ARG A 925 1.61 21.60 -48.10
C ARG A 925 2.51 20.64 -47.28
N THR A 926 1.93 19.87 -46.38
CA THR A 926 2.65 19.00 -45.44
C THR A 926 2.69 17.55 -45.92
N GLU A 927 3.89 16.97 -45.99
CA GLU A 927 4.12 15.54 -46.18
C GLU A 927 4.07 14.85 -44.81
N ILE A 928 3.49 13.65 -44.74
CA ILE A 928 3.47 12.82 -43.51
C ILE A 928 4.87 12.26 -43.34
N VAL A 929 5.51 12.55 -42.21
CA VAL A 929 6.82 11.97 -41.89
C VAL A 929 6.58 10.60 -41.26
N ASP A 930 7.10 9.56 -41.91
CA ASP A 930 7.05 8.19 -41.41
C ASP A 930 7.94 8.07 -40.15
N PRO A 931 7.39 7.70 -38.97
CA PRO A 931 8.15 7.57 -37.73
C PRO A 931 9.17 6.42 -37.76
N GLU A 932 9.05 5.44 -38.67
CA GLU A 932 9.97 4.29 -38.79
C GLU A 932 11.12 4.51 -39.80
N ALA A 933 11.11 5.60 -40.55
CA ALA A 933 12.01 5.78 -41.70
C ALA A 933 13.42 6.35 -41.39
N SER A 934 13.90 6.32 -40.13
CA SER A 934 15.30 6.69 -39.80
C SER A 934 15.91 5.88 -38.67
#